data_AF-A0A945G408-F1
#
_entry.id   AF-A0A945G408-F1
#
_cell.length_a   1.000
_cell.length_b   1.000
_cell.length_c   1.000
_cell.angle_alpha   90.00
_cell.angle_beta   90.00
_cell.angle_gamma   90.00
#
_symmetry.space_group_name_H-M   'P 1'
#
loop_
_entity.id
_entity.type
_entity.pdbx_description
1 polymer ?
#
loop_
_entity_poly.entity_id
_entity_poly.type
_entity_poly.pdbx_seq_one_letter_code
_entity_poly.pdbx_strand_id
1 'polypeptide(L)'
;VNGAHPSHKDPTNFLRNGKPVGPMKGYSCQIVVDEAIAWLDEKRDADAPFFINLWFNEPHAVIAAPDEIVSRYGELNNQAAIYNGTIDNTDRAIGRLVAKLEKLGELDNTIIHYSSDNGSYRQERSGELRGKKGSHHEGGHRVPGIFYWKGKIPGGRVEKEPAGSVDLLPTICGLLGIDKPKGVFLDGSDLTPLLTRTDSFERHQPLFWMNGSTMAMRMGDHTLLAPSTARLPFDNAKAKRLLEQTKLALGDDLEKELGGLDLRSRMFNGRFANREANRLRDDFRAMFYFNEALIPLMKKGGVDRVQLYDLSKDLGQQIDIAKERPELVARMKKQANLIYKSVMADGPEYVTPEEQVAAKKPRGNGPQRPATGASDVDIAKLLARIDKNPIPKGYHGSRHQAYVDKVMTGLKPEQRARVGQLWKEKRRLGSDMPNPGASFVRILTHVAGEAGKSKQPNVIVLLADDLGSKDLGCYGGPVKTPVLDGLAAKGVRFTDFHAGAAVCSPSRATLLTGRQNLRTGIYGVLQDHMHDMHLLEREVTIAEVLQQAGYGTAHFGKWHIGMTSGKRKKPSLQDHGFDYWFGLSNGANPSHRNPTNFMRNGKRVGPVKGYSCQIVVSDAINWLETKANPDQPFFMNIWFNEPHATLAAPDEITSIYGDLKDEGALYSATVDNTDRAIGRLVAKLKETGKLDNTLIIYSSDHGSYRTDRNGGLTGNKGSNFQGGLRSPGIFFWPDGVRGGRIESTPSGAVDLLPTICGLAGIDKPKGV
;
A
#
# COMPACT_ATOMS: atom_id res chain seq x y z
N VAL A 1 17.25 -5.33 -9.14
CA VAL A 1 18.65 -5.50 -9.56
C VAL A 1 18.65 -5.44 -11.07
N ASN A 2 19.29 -4.46 -11.70
CA ASN A 2 19.20 -4.29 -13.16
C ASN A 2 20.30 -5.09 -13.86
N GLY A 3 19.91 -6.05 -14.69
CA GLY A 3 20.81 -6.85 -15.54
C GLY A 3 21.35 -8.13 -14.91
N ALA A 4 22.07 -8.92 -15.70
CA ALA A 4 22.72 -10.15 -15.26
C ALA A 4 24.09 -9.84 -14.63
N HIS A 5 24.19 -10.01 -13.31
CA HIS A 5 25.43 -9.82 -12.55
C HIS A 5 25.90 -11.15 -11.93
N PRO A 6 27.19 -11.53 -12.09
CA PRO A 6 28.23 -10.85 -12.88
C PRO A 6 28.09 -11.07 -14.40
N SER A 7 27.36 -12.11 -14.83
CA SER A 7 27.02 -12.42 -16.22
C SER A 7 25.77 -13.30 -16.29
N HIS A 8 25.31 -13.68 -17.49
CA HIS A 8 24.27 -14.73 -17.63
C HIS A 8 24.73 -16.11 -17.16
N LYS A 9 26.03 -16.33 -17.00
CA LYS A 9 26.61 -17.52 -16.37
C LYS A 9 26.86 -17.25 -14.89
N ASP A 10 26.42 -18.18 -14.06
CA ASP A 10 26.52 -18.20 -12.62
C ASP A 10 25.98 -16.90 -11.94
N PRO A 11 24.69 -16.56 -12.15
CA PRO A 11 24.11 -15.31 -11.65
C PRO A 11 24.01 -15.29 -10.11
N THR A 12 24.11 -14.09 -9.53
CA THR A 12 24.12 -13.89 -8.07
C THR A 12 22.96 -13.08 -7.52
N ASN A 13 22.09 -12.59 -8.41
CA ASN A 13 21.12 -11.55 -8.10
C ASN A 13 19.65 -12.00 -8.15
N PHE A 14 19.39 -13.30 -8.31
CA PHE A 14 18.03 -13.82 -8.27
C PHE A 14 17.43 -13.74 -6.87
N LEU A 15 16.13 -13.44 -6.86
CA LEU A 15 15.29 -13.46 -5.68
C LEU A 15 14.22 -14.53 -5.86
N ARG A 16 14.02 -15.39 -4.85
CA ARG A 16 12.89 -16.32 -4.79
C ARG A 16 11.96 -15.86 -3.67
N ASN A 17 10.75 -15.44 -4.05
CA ASN A 17 9.75 -14.90 -3.11
C ASN A 17 10.31 -13.81 -2.17
N GLY A 18 11.06 -12.86 -2.76
CA GLY A 18 11.66 -11.74 -2.04
C GLY A 18 12.93 -12.05 -1.24
N LYS A 19 13.40 -13.31 -1.22
CA LYS A 19 14.65 -13.72 -0.58
C LYS A 19 15.78 -13.85 -1.61
N PRO A 20 16.98 -13.31 -1.35
CA PRO A 20 18.16 -13.62 -2.15
C PRO A 20 18.41 -15.14 -2.18
N VAL A 21 18.55 -15.69 -3.39
CA VAL A 21 18.93 -17.10 -3.57
C VAL A 21 20.44 -17.29 -3.38
N GLY A 22 21.21 -16.20 -3.51
CA GLY A 22 22.68 -16.24 -3.51
C GLY A 22 23.24 -16.65 -4.88
N PRO A 23 24.53 -17.00 -4.95
CA PRO A 23 25.15 -17.48 -6.18
C PRO A 23 24.50 -18.77 -6.66
N MET A 24 24.04 -18.77 -7.91
CA MET A 24 23.49 -19.95 -8.58
C MET A 24 24.48 -20.42 -9.64
N LYS A 25 24.60 -21.73 -9.85
CA LYS A 25 25.41 -22.29 -10.93
C LYS A 25 24.56 -22.52 -12.18
N GLY A 26 25.11 -22.24 -13.35
CA GLY A 26 24.45 -22.44 -14.65
C GLY A 26 24.10 -21.15 -15.37
N TYR A 27 23.24 -21.24 -16.39
CA TYR A 27 22.85 -20.10 -17.21
C TYR A 27 21.48 -19.55 -16.79
N SER A 28 21.35 -18.23 -16.73
CA SER A 28 20.15 -17.51 -16.27
C SER A 28 18.86 -18.01 -16.95
N CYS A 29 18.80 -18.09 -18.28
CA CYS A 29 17.64 -18.61 -19.01
C CYS A 29 17.29 -20.05 -18.66
N GLN A 30 18.28 -20.92 -18.44
CA GLN A 30 18.05 -22.30 -18.04
C GLN A 30 17.49 -22.37 -16.62
N ILE A 31 18.08 -21.62 -15.69
CA ILE A 31 17.63 -21.54 -14.29
C ILE A 31 16.18 -21.02 -14.22
N VAL A 32 15.84 -19.97 -14.97
CA VAL A 32 14.47 -19.42 -15.00
C VAL A 32 13.46 -20.45 -15.50
N VAL A 33 13.82 -21.23 -16.53
CA VAL A 33 12.96 -22.31 -17.02
C VAL A 33 12.91 -23.48 -16.04
N ASP A 34 14.01 -23.81 -15.38
CA ASP A 34 14.04 -24.86 -14.36
C ASP A 34 13.08 -24.54 -13.21
N GLU A 35 13.05 -23.28 -12.75
CA GLU A 35 12.07 -22.82 -11.75
C GLU A 35 10.63 -22.96 -12.24
N ALA A 36 10.37 -22.63 -13.51
CA ALA A 36 9.04 -22.76 -14.10
C ALA A 36 8.59 -24.23 -14.20
N ILE A 37 9.49 -25.11 -14.65
CA ILE A 37 9.24 -26.55 -14.74
C ILE A 37 9.03 -27.15 -13.34
N ALA A 38 9.89 -26.81 -12.37
CA ALA A 38 9.74 -27.27 -10.99
C ALA A 38 8.42 -26.80 -10.37
N TRP A 39 7.99 -25.56 -10.66
CA TRP A 39 6.68 -25.08 -10.22
C TRP A 39 5.52 -25.86 -10.85
N LEU A 40 5.59 -26.13 -12.16
CA LEU A 40 4.61 -26.95 -12.89
C LEU A 40 4.51 -28.37 -12.31
N ASP A 41 5.61 -28.93 -11.83
CA ASP A 41 5.68 -30.28 -11.26
C ASP A 41 5.24 -30.36 -9.80
N GLU A 42 5.64 -29.40 -8.97
CA GLU A 42 5.58 -29.54 -7.52
C GLU A 42 4.56 -28.65 -6.83
N LYS A 43 4.09 -27.59 -7.50
CA LYS A 43 3.33 -26.51 -6.86
C LYS A 43 2.01 -26.19 -7.54
N ARG A 44 1.88 -26.50 -8.83
CA ARG A 44 0.64 -26.30 -9.59
C ARG A 44 -0.47 -27.20 -9.04
N ASP A 45 -1.67 -26.64 -8.97
CA ASP A 45 -2.91 -27.43 -8.92
C ASP A 45 -3.22 -27.95 -10.33
N ALA A 46 -3.23 -29.27 -10.49
CA ALA A 46 -3.38 -29.92 -11.80
C ALA A 46 -4.74 -29.62 -12.44
N ASP A 47 -5.77 -29.40 -11.63
CA ASP A 47 -7.15 -29.19 -12.10
C ASP A 47 -7.49 -27.71 -12.29
N ALA A 48 -6.60 -26.79 -11.87
CA ALA A 48 -6.80 -25.36 -12.01
C ALA A 48 -6.02 -24.79 -13.22
N PRO A 49 -6.58 -23.79 -13.93
CA PRO A 49 -5.83 -23.05 -14.94
C PRO A 49 -4.68 -22.28 -14.30
N PHE A 50 -3.58 -22.12 -15.02
CA PHE A 50 -2.39 -21.41 -14.55
C PHE A 50 -2.03 -20.23 -15.45
N PHE A 51 -1.25 -19.31 -14.89
CA PHE A 51 -0.59 -18.24 -15.62
C PHE A 51 0.88 -18.18 -15.18
N ILE A 52 1.79 -18.25 -16.15
CA ILE A 52 3.23 -18.13 -15.91
C ILE A 52 3.74 -16.94 -16.73
N ASN A 53 4.46 -16.03 -16.06
CA ASN A 53 5.16 -14.92 -16.68
C ASN A 53 6.67 -15.11 -16.50
N LEU A 54 7.40 -15.33 -17.60
CA LEU A 54 8.84 -15.55 -17.59
C LEU A 54 9.56 -14.38 -18.25
N TRP A 55 10.35 -13.67 -17.44
CA TRP A 55 11.22 -12.61 -17.91
C TRP A 55 12.65 -13.12 -18.04
N PHE A 56 13.11 -13.25 -19.28
CA PHE A 56 14.51 -13.56 -19.57
C PHE A 56 15.37 -12.31 -19.47
N ASN A 57 16.58 -12.44 -18.95
CA ASN A 57 17.56 -11.35 -18.96
C ASN A 57 18.31 -11.28 -20.30
N GLU A 58 18.33 -12.40 -21.01
CA GLU A 58 18.98 -12.60 -22.30
C GLU A 58 18.28 -11.80 -23.42
N PRO A 59 19.02 -11.22 -24.38
CA PRO A 59 20.47 -11.24 -24.54
C PRO A 59 21.17 -9.97 -23.99
N HIS A 60 20.62 -9.32 -22.94
CA HIS A 60 21.23 -8.10 -22.38
C HIS A 60 22.68 -8.36 -21.93
N ALA A 61 23.62 -7.45 -22.13
CA ALA A 61 24.99 -7.64 -21.63
C ALA A 61 25.03 -7.66 -20.08
N VAL A 62 25.91 -8.42 -19.41
CA VAL A 62 27.06 -9.20 -19.92
C VAL A 62 26.63 -10.59 -20.42
N ILE A 63 26.84 -10.84 -21.72
CA ILE A 63 26.38 -12.05 -22.42
C ILE A 63 27.18 -13.31 -22.04
N ALA A 64 26.51 -14.46 -22.01
CA ALA A 64 27.15 -15.76 -21.84
C ALA A 64 26.26 -16.89 -22.39
N ALA A 65 26.88 -17.97 -22.84
CA ALA A 65 26.23 -19.19 -23.29
C ALA A 65 27.22 -20.36 -23.20
N PRO A 66 26.76 -21.63 -23.19
CA PRO A 66 27.62 -22.81 -23.26
C PRO A 66 28.58 -22.78 -24.46
N ASP A 67 29.85 -23.13 -24.25
CA ASP A 67 30.89 -23.12 -25.29
C ASP A 67 30.51 -23.97 -26.51
N GLU A 68 29.83 -25.10 -26.29
CA GLU A 68 29.31 -25.99 -27.34
C GLU A 68 28.26 -25.31 -28.22
N ILE A 69 27.49 -24.37 -27.68
CA ILE A 69 26.51 -23.57 -28.43
C ILE A 69 27.25 -22.44 -29.16
N VAL A 70 28.14 -21.72 -28.47
CA VAL A 70 28.92 -20.60 -29.03
C VAL A 70 29.75 -21.06 -30.23
N SER A 71 30.40 -22.21 -30.14
CA SER A 71 31.27 -22.78 -31.19
C SER A 71 30.55 -23.02 -32.52
N ARG A 72 29.21 -23.13 -32.51
CA ARG A 72 28.40 -23.27 -33.73
C ARG A 72 28.30 -21.96 -34.53
N TYR A 73 28.56 -20.84 -33.87
CA TYR A 73 28.46 -19.50 -34.45
C TYR A 73 29.83 -18.83 -34.65
N GLY A 74 30.90 -19.40 -34.11
CA GLY A 74 32.29 -18.93 -34.26
C GLY A 74 33.14 -19.19 -33.02
N GLU A 75 34.32 -18.56 -32.99
CA GLU A 75 35.28 -18.69 -31.87
C GLU A 75 34.68 -18.28 -30.51
N LEU A 76 35.11 -18.94 -29.43
CA LEU A 76 34.57 -18.73 -28.07
C LEU A 76 34.77 -17.32 -27.50
N ASN A 77 35.75 -16.58 -28.01
CA ASN A 77 36.01 -15.20 -27.62
C ASN A 77 35.30 -14.17 -28.53
N ASN A 78 34.62 -14.60 -29.59
CA ASN A 78 33.92 -13.73 -30.51
C ASN A 78 32.58 -13.27 -29.90
N GLN A 79 32.46 -11.97 -29.62
CA GLN A 79 31.27 -11.39 -29.00
C GLN A 79 29.99 -11.55 -29.82
N ALA A 80 30.07 -11.63 -31.15
CA ALA A 80 28.91 -11.90 -31.99
C ALA A 80 28.48 -13.37 -31.90
N ALA A 81 29.44 -14.30 -31.83
CA ALA A 81 29.18 -15.72 -31.62
C ALA A 81 28.56 -15.97 -30.24
N ILE A 82 29.09 -15.36 -29.17
CA ILE A 82 28.52 -15.44 -27.82
C ILE A 82 27.09 -14.89 -27.81
N TYR A 83 26.83 -13.76 -28.47
CA TYR A 83 25.49 -13.15 -28.53
C TYR A 83 24.49 -14.08 -29.22
N ASN A 84 24.87 -14.67 -30.36
CA ASN A 84 24.04 -15.68 -31.04
C ASN A 84 23.80 -16.89 -30.15
N GLY A 85 24.85 -17.38 -29.47
CA GLY A 85 24.75 -18.49 -28.55
C GLY A 85 23.86 -18.21 -27.34
N THR A 86 23.83 -16.98 -26.83
CA THR A 86 22.90 -16.57 -25.75
C THR A 86 21.45 -16.66 -26.22
N ILE A 87 21.15 -16.26 -27.45
CA ILE A 87 19.81 -16.38 -28.04
C ILE A 87 19.45 -17.86 -28.26
N ASP A 88 20.34 -18.66 -28.87
CA ASP A 88 20.14 -20.11 -29.07
C ASP A 88 19.90 -20.83 -27.73
N ASN A 89 20.72 -20.55 -26.72
CA ASN A 89 20.54 -21.14 -25.38
C ASN A 89 19.20 -20.77 -24.74
N THR A 90 18.71 -19.54 -24.96
CA THR A 90 17.40 -19.09 -24.48
C THR A 90 16.28 -19.82 -25.21
N ASP A 91 16.37 -19.95 -26.54
CA ASP A 91 15.41 -20.70 -27.36
C ASP A 91 15.34 -22.18 -26.95
N ARG A 92 16.48 -22.82 -26.71
CA ARG A 92 16.54 -24.19 -26.16
C ARG A 92 15.90 -24.30 -24.78
N ALA A 93 16.13 -23.32 -23.90
CA ALA A 93 15.49 -23.28 -22.59
C ALA A 93 13.97 -23.18 -22.76
N ILE A 94 13.46 -22.30 -23.62
CA ILE A 94 12.02 -22.22 -23.95
C ILE A 94 11.52 -23.57 -24.51
N GLY A 95 12.29 -24.21 -25.39
CA GLY A 95 11.98 -25.54 -25.91
C GLY A 95 11.79 -26.60 -24.82
N ARG A 96 12.58 -26.55 -23.73
CA ARG A 96 12.38 -27.43 -22.56
C ARG A 96 11.05 -27.19 -21.87
N LEU A 97 10.62 -25.94 -21.74
CA LEU A 97 9.30 -25.61 -21.18
C LEU A 97 8.16 -26.08 -22.08
N VAL A 98 8.28 -25.88 -23.40
CA VAL A 98 7.28 -26.36 -24.37
C VAL A 98 7.18 -27.88 -24.34
N ALA A 99 8.31 -28.59 -24.37
CA ALA A 99 8.33 -30.05 -24.25
C ALA A 99 7.74 -30.54 -22.92
N LYS A 100 7.93 -29.75 -21.84
CA LYS A 100 7.30 -30.04 -20.55
C LYS A 100 5.77 -29.94 -20.62
N LEU A 101 5.24 -28.86 -21.21
CA LEU A 101 3.80 -28.69 -21.40
C LEU A 101 3.21 -29.79 -22.29
N GLU A 102 3.93 -30.20 -23.33
CA GLU A 102 3.52 -31.31 -24.20
C GLU A 102 3.47 -32.63 -23.41
N LYS A 103 4.49 -32.93 -22.61
CA LYS A 103 4.53 -34.11 -21.74
C LYS A 103 3.39 -34.13 -20.71
N LEU A 104 2.97 -32.97 -20.22
CA LEU A 104 1.83 -32.84 -19.31
C LEU A 104 0.47 -32.94 -20.02
N GLY A 105 0.44 -32.92 -21.36
CA GLY A 105 -0.80 -32.85 -22.14
C GLY A 105 -1.47 -31.46 -22.13
N GLU A 106 -0.77 -30.44 -21.65
CA GLU A 106 -1.33 -29.09 -21.42
C GLU A 106 -1.02 -28.10 -22.55
N LEU A 107 -0.09 -28.44 -23.46
CA LEU A 107 0.34 -27.55 -24.54
C LEU A 107 -0.83 -27.08 -25.42
N ASP A 108 -1.74 -27.99 -25.77
CA ASP A 108 -2.89 -27.70 -26.61
C ASP A 108 -3.88 -26.72 -25.95
N ASN A 109 -3.93 -26.72 -24.61
CA ASN A 109 -4.78 -25.86 -23.80
C ASN A 109 -4.03 -24.62 -23.25
N THR A 110 -2.84 -24.32 -23.77
CA THR A 110 -2.03 -23.19 -23.30
C THR A 110 -1.89 -22.12 -24.38
N ILE A 111 -2.17 -20.87 -24.02
CA ILE A 111 -1.82 -19.70 -24.83
C ILE A 111 -0.37 -19.33 -24.52
N ILE A 112 0.49 -19.29 -25.54
CA ILE A 112 1.90 -18.86 -25.40
C ILE A 112 2.08 -17.56 -26.19
N HIS A 113 2.60 -16.54 -25.52
CA HIS A 113 3.05 -15.29 -26.15
C HIS A 113 4.56 -15.11 -25.91
N TYR A 114 5.30 -14.81 -26.96
CA TYR A 114 6.73 -14.49 -26.89
C TYR A 114 7.02 -13.13 -27.54
N SER A 115 7.76 -12.28 -26.83
CA SER A 115 8.22 -10.97 -27.30
C SER A 115 9.51 -10.56 -26.60
N SER A 116 10.21 -9.59 -27.20
CA SER A 116 11.27 -8.83 -26.52
C SER A 116 10.68 -7.57 -25.85
N ASP A 117 11.39 -6.98 -24.88
CA ASP A 117 10.96 -5.79 -24.14
C ASP A 117 11.26 -4.47 -24.88
N ASN A 118 12.24 -4.47 -25.79
CA ASN A 118 12.64 -3.36 -26.64
C ASN A 118 13.40 -3.86 -27.89
N GLY A 119 13.61 -2.98 -28.86
CA GLY A 119 14.52 -3.25 -29.98
C GLY A 119 15.96 -3.50 -29.51
N SER A 120 16.79 -4.10 -30.37
CA SER A 120 18.15 -4.51 -29.98
C SER A 120 19.02 -3.32 -29.59
N TYR A 121 19.95 -3.52 -28.65
CA TYR A 121 21.01 -2.53 -28.38
C TYR A 121 22.13 -2.58 -29.44
N ARG A 122 22.09 -3.56 -30.34
CA ARG A 122 23.02 -3.79 -31.45
C ARG A 122 22.32 -3.44 -32.77
N GLN A 123 22.74 -2.39 -33.45
CA GLN A 123 22.04 -1.84 -34.62
C GLN A 123 21.93 -2.86 -35.77
N GLU A 124 22.96 -3.68 -35.97
CA GLU A 124 22.98 -4.70 -37.01
C GLU A 124 21.94 -5.82 -36.79
N ARG A 125 21.31 -5.88 -35.60
CA ARG A 125 20.24 -6.83 -35.27
C ARG A 125 18.84 -6.25 -35.47
N SER A 126 18.72 -4.95 -35.75
CA SER A 126 17.46 -4.31 -36.09
C SER A 126 17.18 -4.32 -37.60
N GLY A 127 18.06 -4.90 -38.41
CA GLY A 127 17.93 -4.95 -39.87
C GLY A 127 17.93 -3.55 -40.49
N GLU A 128 17.02 -3.31 -41.42
CA GLU A 128 16.82 -2.02 -42.09
C GLU A 128 16.16 -0.96 -41.20
N LEU A 129 15.66 -1.34 -40.02
CA LEU A 129 14.96 -0.43 -39.12
C LEU A 129 15.91 0.59 -38.51
N ARG A 130 15.51 1.87 -38.55
CA ARG A 130 16.30 2.94 -37.94
C ARG A 130 16.20 2.91 -36.42
N GLY A 131 17.32 3.16 -35.77
CA GLY A 131 17.42 3.24 -34.32
C GLY A 131 17.63 1.88 -33.65
N LYS A 132 17.95 1.96 -32.36
CA LYS A 132 18.24 0.84 -31.46
C LYS A 132 17.59 1.11 -30.10
N LYS A 133 17.73 0.20 -29.14
CA LYS A 133 17.24 0.37 -27.75
C LYS A 133 17.36 1.81 -27.26
N GLY A 134 16.23 2.38 -26.80
CA GLY A 134 16.12 3.77 -26.34
C GLY A 134 15.71 4.78 -27.41
N SER A 135 15.57 4.37 -28.68
CA SER A 135 15.06 5.20 -29.76
C SER A 135 13.54 5.11 -29.92
N HIS A 136 12.92 6.19 -30.37
CA HIS A 136 11.51 6.25 -30.81
C HIS A 136 11.31 5.86 -32.28
N HIS A 137 12.38 5.54 -33.00
CA HIS A 137 12.30 4.94 -34.33
C HIS A 137 12.03 3.43 -34.23
N GLU A 138 11.59 2.81 -35.33
CA GLU A 138 11.13 1.43 -35.38
C GLU A 138 12.13 0.43 -34.79
N GLY A 139 13.43 0.61 -35.03
CA GLY A 139 14.47 -0.29 -34.51
C GLY A 139 14.68 -0.20 -32.99
N GLY A 140 14.05 0.77 -32.31
CA GLY A 140 14.08 0.91 -30.86
C GLY A 140 12.91 0.23 -30.12
N HIS A 141 11.77 0.02 -30.78
CA HIS A 141 10.55 -0.51 -30.14
C HIS A 141 9.86 -1.65 -30.91
N ARG A 142 10.19 -1.89 -32.17
CA ARG A 142 9.66 -3.02 -32.94
C ARG A 142 10.38 -4.29 -32.55
N VAL A 143 9.61 -5.27 -32.11
CA VAL A 143 10.08 -6.55 -31.53
C VAL A 143 9.29 -7.71 -32.13
N PRO A 144 9.79 -8.96 -32.04
CA PRO A 144 8.97 -10.14 -32.33
C PRO A 144 7.72 -10.16 -31.45
N GLY A 145 6.57 -10.56 -32.01
CA GLY A 145 5.32 -10.78 -31.26
C GLY A 145 4.68 -12.07 -31.75
N ILE A 146 5.01 -13.18 -31.09
CA ILE A 146 4.57 -14.52 -31.48
C ILE A 146 3.44 -14.95 -30.57
N PHE A 147 2.32 -15.38 -31.14
CA PHE A 147 1.20 -16.00 -30.43
C PHE A 147 1.02 -17.44 -30.88
N TYR A 148 0.78 -18.33 -29.92
CA TYR A 148 0.47 -19.73 -30.15
C TYR A 148 -0.71 -20.13 -29.26
N TRP A 149 -1.71 -20.79 -29.87
CA TRP A 149 -2.73 -21.55 -29.15
C TRP A 149 -3.35 -22.57 -30.11
N LYS A 150 -3.09 -23.84 -29.89
CA LYS A 150 -3.46 -24.90 -30.83
C LYS A 150 -4.99 -24.98 -31.00
N GLY A 151 -5.43 -25.09 -32.25
CA GLY A 151 -6.86 -25.22 -32.58
C GLY A 151 -7.71 -23.96 -32.39
N LYS A 152 -7.14 -22.88 -31.82
CA LYS A 152 -7.84 -21.59 -31.62
C LYS A 152 -7.22 -20.45 -32.42
N ILE A 153 -5.89 -20.44 -32.54
CA ILE A 153 -5.15 -19.49 -33.38
C ILE A 153 -4.60 -20.26 -34.59
N PRO A 154 -5.09 -20.01 -35.82
CA PRO A 154 -4.56 -20.65 -37.02
C PRO A 154 -3.05 -20.41 -37.22
N GLY A 155 -2.20 -21.43 -37.09
CA GLY A 155 -0.74 -21.27 -37.19
C GLY A 155 -0.22 -20.93 -38.60
N GLY A 156 1.10 -20.71 -38.71
CA GLY A 156 1.80 -20.62 -40.00
C GLY A 156 1.58 -19.34 -40.81
N ARG A 157 1.19 -18.25 -40.15
CA ARG A 157 0.85 -16.98 -40.81
C ARG A 157 1.57 -15.79 -40.18
N VAL A 158 1.62 -14.69 -40.93
CA VAL A 158 2.20 -13.42 -40.50
C VAL A 158 1.12 -12.35 -40.57
N GLU A 159 0.92 -11.62 -39.48
CA GLU A 159 0.03 -10.46 -39.46
C GLU A 159 0.79 -9.19 -39.83
N LYS A 160 0.20 -8.38 -40.70
CA LYS A 160 0.73 -7.05 -41.09
C LYS A 160 0.13 -5.91 -40.28
N GLU A 161 -1.00 -6.15 -39.62
CA GLU A 161 -1.66 -5.16 -38.78
C GLU A 161 -0.75 -4.80 -37.60
N PRO A 162 -0.47 -3.50 -37.35
CA PRO A 162 0.34 -3.11 -36.22
C PRO A 162 -0.24 -3.61 -34.90
N ALA A 163 0.60 -4.20 -34.06
CA ALA A 163 0.29 -4.66 -32.71
C ALA A 163 1.44 -4.29 -31.76
N GLY A 164 1.13 -4.14 -30.47
CA GLY A 164 2.14 -3.88 -29.45
C GLY A 164 1.81 -4.52 -28.11
N SER A 165 2.77 -4.55 -27.19
CA SER A 165 2.61 -5.18 -25.87
C SER A 165 1.46 -4.57 -25.05
N VAL A 166 1.06 -3.32 -25.34
CA VAL A 166 -0.11 -2.67 -24.74
C VAL A 166 -1.42 -3.43 -25.02
N ASP A 167 -1.48 -4.15 -26.14
CA ASP A 167 -2.64 -4.93 -26.58
C ASP A 167 -2.78 -6.28 -25.82
N LEU A 168 -1.78 -6.70 -25.05
CA LEU A 168 -1.76 -8.04 -24.44
C LEU A 168 -2.88 -8.28 -23.44
N LEU A 169 -3.08 -7.37 -22.49
CA LEU A 169 -4.12 -7.51 -21.47
C LEU A 169 -5.53 -7.62 -22.09
N PRO A 170 -5.99 -6.68 -22.94
CA PRO A 170 -7.31 -6.80 -23.55
C PRO A 170 -7.43 -8.03 -24.47
N THR A 171 -6.36 -8.44 -25.14
CA THR A 171 -6.34 -9.64 -25.99
C THR A 171 -6.45 -10.93 -25.18
N ILE A 172 -5.74 -11.05 -24.06
CA ILE A 172 -5.84 -12.22 -23.17
C ILE A 172 -7.25 -12.30 -22.57
N CYS A 173 -7.83 -11.18 -22.14
CA CYS A 173 -9.23 -11.11 -21.72
C CYS A 173 -10.17 -11.61 -22.82
N GLY A 174 -10.00 -11.13 -24.06
CA GLY A 174 -10.82 -11.54 -25.21
C GLY A 174 -10.69 -13.03 -25.54
N LEU A 175 -9.46 -13.56 -25.61
CA LEU A 175 -9.18 -14.97 -25.88
C LEU A 175 -9.76 -15.91 -24.82
N LEU A 176 -9.76 -15.47 -23.56
CA LEU A 176 -10.28 -16.25 -22.42
C LEU A 176 -11.77 -16.00 -22.13
N GLY A 177 -12.41 -15.04 -22.81
CA GLY A 177 -13.80 -14.66 -22.52
C GLY A 177 -14.01 -14.03 -21.14
N ILE A 178 -12.98 -13.36 -20.61
CA ILE A 178 -13.00 -12.70 -19.29
C ILE A 178 -13.28 -11.20 -19.49
N ASP A 179 -14.11 -10.63 -18.61
CA ASP A 179 -14.37 -9.19 -18.59
C ASP A 179 -13.08 -8.39 -18.40
N LYS A 180 -12.92 -7.35 -19.23
CA LYS A 180 -11.83 -6.36 -19.07
C LYS A 180 -11.98 -5.64 -17.71
N PRO A 181 -10.88 -5.28 -17.01
CA PRO A 181 -10.95 -4.63 -15.71
C PRO A 181 -11.83 -3.36 -15.71
N LYS A 182 -12.74 -3.25 -14.74
CA LYS A 182 -13.63 -2.09 -14.59
C LYS A 182 -12.87 -0.92 -13.97
N GLY A 183 -13.13 0.29 -14.47
CA GLY A 183 -12.58 1.53 -13.91
C GLY A 183 -11.11 1.78 -14.27
N VAL A 184 -10.56 1.06 -15.25
CA VAL A 184 -9.20 1.26 -15.79
C VAL A 184 -9.30 1.57 -17.27
N PHE A 185 -8.66 2.66 -17.73
CA PHE A 185 -8.52 2.93 -19.15
C PHE A 185 -7.48 1.97 -19.75
N LEU A 186 -7.85 1.21 -20.78
CA LEU A 186 -6.95 0.29 -21.46
C LEU A 186 -6.48 0.89 -22.77
N ASP A 187 -5.20 1.19 -22.88
CA ASP A 187 -4.63 1.77 -24.10
C ASP A 187 -4.55 0.78 -25.28
N GLY A 188 -4.65 -0.52 -25.00
CA GLY A 188 -4.49 -1.60 -25.97
C GLY A 188 -5.82 -2.03 -26.61
N SER A 189 -5.74 -2.51 -27.85
CA SER A 189 -6.88 -3.11 -28.55
C SER A 189 -6.95 -4.61 -28.30
N ASP A 190 -8.16 -5.16 -28.32
CA ASP A 190 -8.38 -6.60 -28.25
C ASP A 190 -8.08 -7.24 -29.61
N LEU A 191 -6.94 -7.94 -29.73
CA LEU A 191 -6.51 -8.57 -30.98
C LEU A 191 -7.21 -9.92 -31.23
N THR A 192 -8.14 -10.36 -30.38
CA THR A 192 -8.82 -11.65 -30.52
C THR A 192 -9.38 -11.87 -31.93
N PRO A 193 -10.15 -10.94 -32.55
CA PRO A 193 -10.65 -11.11 -33.91
C PRO A 193 -9.56 -11.34 -34.96
N LEU A 194 -8.42 -10.64 -34.82
CA LEU A 194 -7.26 -10.79 -35.69
C LEU A 194 -6.59 -12.16 -35.49
N LEU A 195 -6.47 -12.62 -34.23
CA LEU A 195 -5.81 -13.87 -33.86
C LEU A 195 -6.63 -15.11 -34.22
N THR A 196 -7.95 -15.07 -34.05
CA THR A 196 -8.87 -16.21 -34.27
C THR A 196 -9.54 -16.20 -35.64
N ARG A 197 -9.52 -15.06 -36.36
CA ARG A 197 -10.24 -14.84 -37.64
C ARG A 197 -11.77 -14.97 -37.53
N THR A 198 -12.32 -14.72 -36.35
CA THR A 198 -13.76 -14.87 -36.10
C THR A 198 -14.56 -13.61 -36.42
N ASP A 199 -13.91 -12.44 -36.51
CA ASP A 199 -14.56 -11.16 -36.79
C ASP A 199 -13.57 -10.17 -37.43
N SER A 200 -14.07 -9.02 -37.87
CA SER A 200 -13.28 -7.88 -38.28
C SER A 200 -12.57 -7.23 -37.08
N PHE A 201 -11.31 -6.88 -37.27
CA PHE A 201 -10.54 -6.16 -36.27
C PHE A 201 -10.54 -4.67 -36.59
N GLU A 202 -10.95 -3.86 -35.61
CA GLU A 202 -10.77 -2.41 -35.62
C GLU A 202 -9.96 -2.00 -34.40
N ARG A 203 -8.85 -1.30 -34.65
CA ARG A 203 -8.00 -0.77 -33.59
C ARG A 203 -8.69 0.44 -32.95
N HIS A 204 -8.99 0.35 -31.66
CA HIS A 204 -9.73 1.41 -30.95
C HIS A 204 -8.94 2.72 -30.82
N GLN A 205 -7.60 2.65 -30.72
CA GLN A 205 -6.70 3.80 -30.81
C GLN A 205 -5.32 3.43 -31.38
N PRO A 206 -4.59 4.38 -32.01
CA PRO A 206 -3.23 4.18 -32.51
C PRO A 206 -2.24 3.69 -31.44
N LEU A 207 -1.21 2.93 -31.84
CA LEU A 207 -0.11 2.63 -30.92
C LEU A 207 0.67 3.91 -30.63
N PHE A 208 1.05 4.09 -29.37
CA PHE A 208 1.68 5.31 -28.88
C PHE A 208 2.82 4.98 -27.91
N TRP A 209 3.97 5.62 -28.08
CA TRP A 209 5.14 5.48 -27.22
C TRP A 209 5.61 6.84 -26.75
N MET A 210 6.03 6.93 -25.50
CA MET A 210 6.58 8.15 -24.92
C MET A 210 7.75 7.82 -23.98
N ASN A 211 8.83 8.58 -24.09
CA ASN A 211 9.96 8.53 -23.16
C ASN A 211 10.46 9.95 -22.92
N GLY A 212 10.43 10.39 -21.67
CA GLY A 212 10.54 11.81 -21.33
C GLY A 212 9.49 12.62 -22.10
N SER A 213 9.94 13.67 -22.77
CA SER A 213 9.07 14.55 -23.56
C SER A 213 8.93 14.11 -25.04
N THR A 214 9.62 13.08 -25.52
CA THR A 214 9.52 12.67 -26.93
C THR A 214 8.50 11.55 -27.10
N MET A 215 7.74 11.60 -28.19
CA MET A 215 6.71 10.61 -28.50
C MET A 215 6.77 10.10 -29.94
N ALA A 216 6.27 8.88 -30.12
CA ALA A 216 6.00 8.26 -31.40
C ALA A 216 4.56 7.75 -31.44
N MET A 217 3.91 7.81 -32.59
CA MET A 217 2.59 7.25 -32.80
C MET A 217 2.52 6.51 -34.14
N ARG A 218 1.92 5.32 -34.15
CA ARG A 218 1.77 4.46 -35.33
C ARG A 218 0.29 4.31 -35.69
N MET A 219 -0.05 4.65 -36.94
CA MET A 219 -1.40 4.50 -37.50
C MET A 219 -1.31 3.84 -38.88
N GLY A 220 -1.70 2.58 -38.97
CA GLY A 220 -1.50 1.77 -40.17
C GLY A 220 -0.04 1.79 -40.60
N ASP A 221 0.23 2.19 -41.85
CA ASP A 221 1.58 2.28 -42.41
C ASP A 221 2.38 3.55 -42.05
N HIS A 222 1.81 4.47 -41.29
CA HIS A 222 2.44 5.76 -41.00
C HIS A 222 2.90 5.88 -39.54
N THR A 223 4.12 6.38 -39.36
CA THR A 223 4.70 6.68 -38.04
C THR A 223 4.97 8.17 -37.93
N LEU A 224 4.40 8.80 -36.90
CA LEU A 224 4.62 10.20 -36.55
C LEU A 224 5.57 10.30 -35.35
N LEU A 225 6.64 11.07 -35.48
CA LEU A 225 7.56 11.39 -34.38
C LEU A 225 7.42 12.84 -33.99
N ALA A 226 7.36 13.10 -32.68
CA ALA A 226 7.21 14.45 -32.18
C ALA A 226 7.98 14.66 -30.85
N PRO A 227 8.87 15.65 -30.78
CA PRO A 227 9.23 16.21 -29.48
C PRO A 227 8.01 16.94 -28.88
N SER A 228 7.74 16.75 -27.59
CA SER A 228 6.75 17.54 -26.87
C SER A 228 7.19 19.00 -26.77
N THR A 229 6.23 19.91 -26.72
CA THR A 229 6.45 21.33 -26.42
C THR A 229 7.04 21.56 -25.03
N ALA A 230 6.96 20.58 -24.12
CA ALA A 230 7.63 20.62 -22.83
C ALA A 230 9.15 20.52 -23.00
N ARG A 231 9.85 21.65 -22.83
CA ARG A 231 11.32 21.71 -22.85
C ARG A 231 11.88 21.28 -21.51
N LEU A 232 12.29 20.03 -21.42
CA LEU A 232 12.91 19.50 -20.20
C LEU A 232 14.33 20.06 -20.04
N PRO A 233 14.66 20.74 -18.93
CA PRO A 233 15.99 21.29 -18.72
C PRO A 233 17.01 20.16 -18.51
N PHE A 234 18.13 20.24 -19.22
CA PHE A 234 19.28 19.36 -19.01
C PHE A 234 20.56 20.21 -18.89
N ASP A 235 21.28 20.06 -17.77
CA ASP A 235 22.48 20.85 -17.49
C ASP A 235 23.72 20.27 -18.20
N ASN A 236 23.88 20.64 -19.47
CA ASN A 236 25.02 20.24 -20.29
C ASN A 236 26.37 20.69 -19.70
N ALA A 237 26.41 21.84 -19.02
CA ALA A 237 27.62 22.38 -18.45
C ALA A 237 28.10 21.55 -17.25
N LYS A 238 27.18 21.15 -16.35
CA LYS A 238 27.47 20.22 -15.25
C LYS A 238 27.89 18.85 -15.77
N ALA A 239 27.23 18.31 -16.79
CA ALA A 239 27.61 17.03 -17.37
C ALA A 239 29.05 17.06 -17.92
N LYS A 240 29.43 18.12 -18.64
CA LYS A 240 30.80 18.32 -19.13
C LYS A 240 31.79 18.45 -17.97
N ARG A 241 31.47 19.24 -16.94
CA ARG A 241 32.32 19.43 -15.76
C ARG A 241 32.58 18.11 -15.02
N LEU A 242 31.58 17.27 -14.84
CA LEU A 242 31.73 15.97 -14.18
C LEU A 242 32.63 15.02 -14.99
N LEU A 243 32.54 15.03 -16.32
CA LEU A 243 33.45 14.27 -17.18
C LEU A 243 34.90 14.76 -17.02
N GLU A 244 35.15 16.07 -17.05
CA GLU A 244 36.50 16.61 -16.87
C GLU A 244 37.05 16.35 -15.46
N GLN A 245 36.24 16.49 -14.42
CA GLN A 245 36.64 16.11 -13.06
C GLN A 245 36.98 14.63 -12.93
N THR A 246 36.26 13.77 -13.66
CA THR A 246 36.55 12.32 -13.67
C THR A 246 37.89 12.05 -14.35
N LYS A 247 38.19 12.72 -15.48
CA LYS A 247 39.51 12.62 -16.13
C LYS A 247 40.63 13.02 -15.17
N LEU A 248 40.47 14.14 -14.46
CA LEU A 248 41.45 14.62 -13.49
C LEU A 248 41.61 13.66 -12.31
N ALA A 249 40.52 13.06 -11.82
CA ALA A 249 40.56 12.08 -10.73
C ALA A 249 41.26 10.77 -11.13
N LEU A 250 41.19 10.39 -12.42
CA LEU A 250 41.87 9.22 -12.97
C LEU A 250 43.34 9.51 -13.31
N GLY A 251 43.67 10.75 -13.70
CA GLY A 251 45.05 11.16 -13.98
C GLY A 251 45.74 10.22 -14.97
N ASP A 252 46.93 9.76 -14.60
CA ASP A 252 47.76 8.86 -15.41
C ASP A 252 47.14 7.46 -15.61
N ASP A 253 46.19 7.06 -14.74
CA ASP A 253 45.48 5.78 -14.86
C ASP A 253 44.32 5.83 -15.87
N LEU A 254 44.00 6.99 -16.46
CA LEU A 254 42.83 7.18 -17.33
C LEU A 254 42.74 6.14 -18.45
N GLU A 255 43.76 6.01 -19.30
CA GLU A 255 43.73 5.09 -20.46
C GLU A 255 43.58 3.62 -20.02
N LYS A 256 44.27 3.25 -18.93
CA LYS A 256 44.20 1.91 -18.34
C LYS A 256 42.79 1.60 -17.82
N GLU A 257 42.18 2.56 -17.13
CA GLU A 257 40.85 2.45 -16.53
C GLU A 257 39.71 2.50 -17.57
N LEU A 258 39.94 3.17 -18.69
CA LEU A 258 39.02 3.21 -19.83
C LEU A 258 38.94 1.85 -20.55
N GLY A 259 40.06 1.13 -20.65
CA GLY A 259 40.09 -0.22 -21.22
C GLY A 259 39.54 -0.29 -22.65
N GLY A 260 39.83 0.73 -23.46
CA GLY A 260 39.37 0.84 -24.85
C GLY A 260 37.95 1.42 -25.04
N LEU A 261 37.25 1.80 -23.97
CA LEU A 261 36.00 2.55 -24.04
C LEU A 261 36.25 4.06 -23.97
N ASP A 262 35.39 4.86 -24.61
CA ASP A 262 35.38 6.29 -24.31
C ASP A 262 34.87 6.54 -22.88
N LEU A 263 35.31 7.66 -22.28
CA LEU A 263 34.98 7.98 -20.89
C LEU A 263 33.47 8.01 -20.63
N ARG A 264 32.66 8.54 -21.54
CA ARG A 264 31.20 8.60 -21.32
C ARG A 264 30.63 7.19 -21.30
N SER A 265 31.02 6.32 -22.21
CA SER A 265 30.61 4.91 -22.20
C SER A 265 31.05 4.19 -20.93
N ARG A 266 32.29 4.43 -20.46
CA ARG A 266 32.79 3.86 -19.20
C ARG A 266 32.00 4.36 -17.99
N MET A 267 31.58 5.63 -17.99
CA MET A 267 30.75 6.23 -16.94
C MET A 267 29.38 5.57 -16.83
N PHE A 268 28.78 5.07 -17.92
CA PHE A 268 27.49 4.35 -17.84
C PHE A 268 27.65 2.87 -17.51
N ASN A 269 28.66 2.22 -18.09
CA ASN A 269 28.70 0.76 -18.22
C ASN A 269 29.80 0.08 -17.38
N GLY A 270 30.54 0.83 -16.57
CA GLY A 270 31.69 0.32 -15.82
C GLY A 270 31.77 0.79 -14.39
N ARG A 271 32.83 0.40 -13.68
CA ARG A 271 33.29 1.00 -12.42
C ARG A 271 34.78 1.24 -12.53
N PHE A 272 35.26 2.33 -11.95
CA PHE A 272 36.69 2.62 -11.83
C PHE A 272 37.27 1.92 -10.60
N ALA A 273 38.57 1.69 -10.51
CA ALA A 273 39.19 1.33 -9.24
C ALA A 273 39.23 2.56 -8.29
N ASN A 274 39.39 3.75 -8.87
CA ASN A 274 39.36 5.02 -8.14
C ASN A 274 37.98 5.33 -7.54
N ARG A 275 37.93 5.55 -6.22
CA ARG A 275 36.69 5.82 -5.47
C ARG A 275 36.05 7.16 -5.84
N GLU A 276 36.84 8.20 -6.06
CA GLU A 276 36.33 9.52 -6.42
C GLU A 276 35.80 9.54 -7.86
N ALA A 277 36.48 8.87 -8.78
CA ALA A 277 35.97 8.68 -10.14
C ALA A 277 34.61 7.94 -10.14
N ASN A 278 34.41 6.95 -9.27
CA ASN A 278 33.10 6.30 -9.10
C ASN A 278 32.03 7.24 -8.50
N ARG A 279 32.40 8.11 -7.55
CA ARG A 279 31.47 9.11 -7.00
C ARG A 279 31.01 10.10 -8.07
N LEU A 280 31.95 10.64 -8.84
CA LEU A 280 31.68 11.56 -9.96
C LEU A 280 30.86 10.90 -11.08
N ARG A 281 31.14 9.61 -11.34
CA ARG A 281 30.34 8.76 -12.21
C ARG A 281 28.90 8.64 -11.76
N ASP A 282 28.66 8.37 -10.48
CA ASP A 282 27.30 8.23 -9.96
C ASP A 282 26.53 9.55 -10.05
N ASP A 283 27.19 10.68 -9.75
CA ASP A 283 26.64 12.04 -9.95
C ASP A 283 26.30 12.30 -11.43
N PHE A 284 27.18 11.89 -12.35
CA PHE A 284 26.96 12.04 -13.79
C PHE A 284 25.78 11.19 -14.26
N ARG A 285 25.71 9.92 -13.87
CA ARG A 285 24.61 9.02 -14.23
C ARG A 285 23.27 9.50 -13.69
N ALA A 286 23.24 10.03 -12.46
CA ALA A 286 22.04 10.56 -11.85
C ALA A 286 21.38 11.66 -12.69
N MET A 287 22.16 12.44 -13.44
CA MET A 287 21.63 13.48 -14.33
C MET A 287 20.85 12.94 -15.53
N PHE A 288 21.08 11.68 -15.92
CA PHE A 288 20.40 11.03 -17.04
C PHE A 288 19.23 10.15 -16.59
N TYR A 289 19.00 10.01 -15.28
CA TYR A 289 17.78 9.41 -14.76
C TYR A 289 16.64 10.43 -14.78
N PHE A 290 15.43 9.92 -14.98
CA PHE A 290 14.25 10.77 -15.04
C PHE A 290 14.05 11.48 -13.71
N ASN A 291 13.92 12.81 -13.77
CA ASN A 291 13.58 13.62 -12.61
C ASN A 291 12.07 13.82 -12.56
N GLU A 292 11.41 13.19 -11.60
CA GLU A 292 9.95 13.26 -11.43
C GLU A 292 9.44 14.69 -11.24
N ALA A 293 10.30 15.61 -10.80
CA ALA A 293 10.02 17.04 -10.72
C ALA A 293 9.61 17.67 -12.07
N LEU A 294 9.94 17.01 -13.17
CA LEU A 294 9.62 17.46 -14.52
C LEU A 294 8.19 17.11 -14.96
N ILE A 295 7.47 16.28 -14.19
CA ILE A 295 6.12 15.82 -14.57
C ILE A 295 5.13 16.98 -14.71
N PRO A 296 5.04 17.97 -13.80
CA PRO A 296 4.15 19.11 -14.01
C PRO A 296 4.46 19.92 -15.28
N LEU A 297 5.74 19.97 -15.68
CA LEU A 297 6.14 20.61 -16.93
C LEU A 297 5.75 19.75 -18.14
N MET A 298 5.91 18.43 -18.05
CA MET A 298 5.43 17.50 -19.07
C MET A 298 3.92 17.60 -19.23
N LYS A 299 3.12 17.60 -18.16
CA LYS A 299 1.65 17.70 -18.25
C LYS A 299 1.15 18.97 -18.97
N LYS A 300 1.94 20.05 -18.97
CA LYS A 300 1.65 21.29 -19.72
C LYS A 300 2.07 21.23 -21.20
N GLY A 301 2.79 20.18 -21.59
CA GLY A 301 3.27 19.95 -22.94
C GLY A 301 2.17 19.53 -23.92
N GLY A 302 2.60 19.18 -25.13
CA GLY A 302 1.74 18.77 -26.23
C GLY A 302 2.56 18.56 -27.49
N VAL A 303 1.90 18.35 -28.63
CA VAL A 303 2.55 18.04 -29.91
C VAL A 303 2.63 19.29 -30.79
N ASP A 304 3.85 19.74 -31.10
CA ASP A 304 4.09 20.85 -32.03
C ASP A 304 4.79 20.36 -33.31
N ARG A 305 6.12 20.41 -33.37
CA ARG A 305 6.87 19.96 -34.56
C ARG A 305 6.79 18.45 -34.67
N VAL A 306 6.58 17.97 -35.89
CA VAL A 306 6.51 16.54 -36.16
C VAL A 306 7.30 16.17 -37.40
N GLN A 307 7.69 14.92 -37.44
CA GLN A 307 8.14 14.22 -38.63
C GLN A 307 7.15 13.10 -38.93
N LEU A 308 6.99 12.78 -40.21
CA LEU A 308 6.07 11.72 -40.64
C LEU A 308 6.80 10.79 -41.61
N TYR A 309 6.66 9.49 -41.41
CA TYR A 309 7.29 8.46 -42.23
C TYR A 309 6.24 7.43 -42.71
N ASP A 310 6.34 7.00 -43.97
CA ASP A 310 5.53 5.94 -44.59
C ASP A 310 6.35 4.64 -44.64
N LEU A 311 6.08 3.74 -43.69
CA LEU A 311 6.84 2.49 -43.53
C LEU A 311 6.52 1.46 -44.61
N SER A 312 5.49 1.65 -45.42
CA SER A 312 5.24 0.78 -46.58
C SER A 312 6.30 0.96 -47.67
N LYS A 313 7.02 2.10 -47.65
CA LYS A 313 8.05 2.47 -48.64
C LYS A 313 9.43 2.67 -48.02
N ASP A 314 9.48 3.09 -46.76
CA ASP A 314 10.72 3.48 -46.08
C ASP A 314 10.72 2.97 -44.63
N LEU A 315 11.04 1.68 -44.47
CA LEU A 315 11.23 1.06 -43.15
C LEU A 315 12.39 1.68 -42.35
N GLY A 316 13.36 2.26 -43.06
CA GLY A 316 14.49 2.97 -42.48
C GLY A 316 14.17 4.37 -41.99
N GLN A 317 12.95 4.90 -42.19
CA GLN A 317 12.54 6.23 -41.76
C GLN A 317 13.56 7.32 -42.12
N GLN A 318 14.05 7.29 -43.36
CA GLN A 318 15.02 8.25 -43.91
C GLN A 318 14.33 9.45 -44.56
N ILE A 319 13.10 9.29 -45.05
CA ILE A 319 12.35 10.29 -45.83
C ILE A 319 11.20 10.84 -45.00
N ASP A 320 11.33 12.08 -44.54
CA ASP A 320 10.28 12.80 -43.82
C ASP A 320 9.27 13.41 -44.79
N ILE A 321 8.07 12.81 -44.87
CA ILE A 321 6.98 13.20 -45.77
C ILE A 321 5.99 14.18 -45.15
N ALA A 322 6.29 14.75 -43.98
CA ALA A 322 5.34 15.62 -43.26
C ALA A 322 4.87 16.83 -44.10
N LYS A 323 5.75 17.40 -44.92
CA LYS A 323 5.42 18.53 -45.83
C LYS A 323 4.52 18.11 -46.99
N GLU A 324 4.62 16.87 -47.44
CA GLU A 324 3.88 16.32 -48.59
C GLU A 324 2.50 15.78 -48.22
N ARG A 325 2.23 15.59 -46.92
CA ARG A 325 0.99 15.02 -46.39
C ARG A 325 0.41 15.86 -45.23
N PRO A 326 0.14 17.16 -45.43
CA PRO A 326 -0.27 18.07 -44.36
C PRO A 326 -1.59 17.66 -43.68
N GLU A 327 -2.55 17.11 -44.42
CA GLU A 327 -3.83 16.64 -43.87
C GLU A 327 -3.66 15.43 -42.93
N LEU A 328 -2.83 14.46 -43.35
CA LEU A 328 -2.51 13.29 -42.55
C LEU A 328 -1.76 13.69 -41.28
N VAL A 329 -0.79 14.62 -41.42
CA VAL A 329 -0.09 15.22 -40.27
C VAL A 329 -1.08 15.86 -39.31
N ALA A 330 -2.02 16.69 -39.78
CA ALA A 330 -3.02 17.34 -38.93
C ALA A 330 -3.87 16.31 -38.17
N ARG A 331 -4.34 15.26 -38.86
CA ARG A 331 -5.11 14.16 -38.26
C ARG A 331 -4.30 13.42 -37.19
N MET A 332 -3.08 13.01 -37.50
CA MET A 332 -2.22 12.27 -36.57
C MET A 332 -1.78 13.15 -35.38
N LYS A 333 -1.46 14.41 -35.59
CA LYS A 333 -1.16 15.37 -34.50
C LYS A 333 -2.34 15.56 -33.55
N LYS A 334 -3.57 15.61 -34.08
CA LYS A 334 -4.79 15.71 -33.25
C LYS A 334 -4.94 14.47 -32.37
N GLN A 335 -4.80 13.28 -32.95
CA GLN A 335 -4.84 12.00 -32.21
C GLN A 335 -3.75 11.93 -31.15
N ALA A 336 -2.49 12.21 -31.50
CA ALA A 336 -1.38 12.19 -30.57
C ALA A 336 -1.58 13.15 -29.37
N ASN A 337 -2.14 14.35 -29.59
CA ASN A 337 -2.48 15.28 -28.51
C ASN A 337 -3.60 14.76 -27.59
N LEU A 338 -4.60 14.05 -28.14
CA LEU A 338 -5.68 13.47 -27.32
C LEU A 338 -5.15 12.36 -26.42
N ILE A 339 -4.38 11.43 -26.99
CA ILE A 339 -3.74 10.34 -26.23
C ILE A 339 -2.81 10.95 -25.18
N TYR A 340 -1.97 11.91 -25.54
CA TYR A 340 -1.07 12.59 -24.60
C TYR A 340 -1.81 13.18 -23.41
N LYS A 341 -2.91 13.90 -23.63
CA LYS A 341 -3.71 14.49 -22.55
C LYS A 341 -4.33 13.42 -21.66
N SER A 342 -4.81 12.32 -22.23
CA SER A 342 -5.35 11.18 -21.47
C SER A 342 -4.26 10.57 -20.58
N VAL A 343 -3.11 10.23 -21.16
CA VAL A 343 -1.96 9.68 -20.43
C VAL A 343 -1.45 10.63 -19.34
N MET A 344 -1.40 11.94 -19.62
CA MET A 344 -0.97 12.95 -18.63
C MET A 344 -2.00 13.19 -17.52
N ALA A 345 -3.28 12.96 -17.77
CA ALA A 345 -4.33 13.06 -16.74
C ALA A 345 -4.22 11.91 -15.72
N ASP A 346 -3.95 10.69 -16.21
CA ASP A 346 -3.75 9.50 -15.37
C ASP A 346 -2.35 9.44 -14.75
N GLY A 347 -1.36 10.12 -15.36
CA GLY A 347 0.01 10.20 -14.89
C GLY A 347 0.11 10.81 -13.49
N PRO A 348 0.63 10.08 -12.48
CA PRO A 348 0.76 10.63 -11.14
C PRO A 348 1.81 11.75 -11.10
N GLU A 349 1.53 12.81 -10.34
CA GLU A 349 2.55 13.78 -9.96
C GLU A 349 3.26 13.28 -8.71
N TYR A 350 4.57 13.18 -8.78
CA TYR A 350 5.41 12.93 -7.61
C TYR A 350 5.95 14.26 -7.12
N VAL A 351 5.97 14.46 -5.80
CA VAL A 351 6.42 15.71 -5.19
C VAL A 351 7.90 15.93 -5.53
N THR A 352 8.24 17.08 -6.09
CA THR A 352 9.63 17.38 -6.51
C THR A 352 10.57 17.36 -5.29
N PRO A 353 11.86 16.99 -5.43
CA PRO A 353 12.81 17.09 -4.32
C PRO A 353 12.92 18.51 -3.73
N GLU A 354 12.76 19.56 -4.56
CA GLU A 354 12.72 20.94 -4.08
C GLU A 354 11.40 21.33 -3.39
N GLU A 355 10.23 20.81 -3.77
CA GLU A 355 8.98 20.99 -3.02
C GLU A 355 8.95 20.19 -1.74
N GLN A 356 9.60 19.02 -1.72
CA GLN A 356 9.93 18.29 -0.49
C GLN A 356 10.82 19.13 0.45
N VAL A 357 11.59 20.09 -0.10
CA VAL A 357 12.43 21.03 0.67
C VAL A 357 11.74 22.39 0.95
N ALA A 358 10.91 22.90 0.03
CA ALA A 358 10.25 24.22 0.10
C ALA A 358 8.96 24.20 0.94
N ALA A 359 8.30 23.04 1.07
CA ALA A 359 7.26 22.81 2.08
C ALA A 359 7.75 23.01 3.54
N LYS A 360 9.05 23.25 3.74
CA LYS A 360 9.67 23.60 5.03
C LYS A 360 9.71 25.11 5.34
N LYS A 361 9.11 26.00 4.53
CA LYS A 361 8.98 27.43 4.88
C LYS A 361 7.56 27.78 5.36
N PRO A 362 7.41 28.43 6.53
CA PRO A 362 6.11 28.68 7.13
C PRO A 362 5.37 29.82 6.41
N ARG A 363 4.16 29.55 5.91
CA ARG A 363 3.17 30.61 5.62
C ARG A 363 2.26 30.77 6.82
N GLY A 364 2.23 32.02 7.33
CA GLY A 364 1.54 32.39 8.56
C GLY A 364 0.02 32.47 8.44
N ASN A 365 -0.60 32.37 9.63
CA ASN A 365 -1.90 32.87 10.07
C ASN A 365 -3.06 32.81 9.05
N GLY A 366 -3.73 31.65 9.03
CA GLY A 366 -5.12 31.48 8.62
C GLY A 366 -5.99 31.06 9.83
N PRO A 367 -7.31 31.27 9.80
CA PRO A 367 -8.11 31.68 10.95
C PRO A 367 -8.35 30.57 11.98
N GLN A 368 -8.21 30.93 13.26
CA GLN A 368 -8.70 30.16 14.40
C GLN A 368 -10.17 29.78 14.21
N ARG A 369 -10.51 28.51 14.44
CA ARG A 369 -11.90 28.09 14.71
C ARG A 369 -12.12 27.91 16.22
N PRO A 370 -13.29 28.30 16.74
CA PRO A 370 -13.51 28.39 18.18
C PRO A 370 -13.84 27.03 18.81
N ALA A 371 -13.54 26.93 20.10
CA ALA A 371 -13.87 25.80 20.96
C ALA A 371 -15.36 25.69 21.31
N THR A 372 -15.81 24.43 21.41
CA THR A 372 -16.84 23.87 22.31
C THR A 372 -18.19 24.58 22.49
N GLY A 373 -19.25 23.89 22.05
CA GLY A 373 -20.64 24.05 22.46
C GLY A 373 -21.57 23.49 21.38
N ALA A 374 -22.39 22.48 21.70
CA ALA A 374 -23.41 22.00 20.75
C ALA A 374 -24.35 23.16 20.42
N SER A 375 -24.27 23.66 19.19
CA SER A 375 -25.01 24.85 18.77
C SER A 375 -26.45 24.50 18.42
N ASP A 376 -27.36 25.48 18.51
CA ASP A 376 -28.75 25.38 18.04
C ASP A 376 -28.87 24.86 16.59
N VAL A 377 -27.79 24.99 15.80
CA VAL A 377 -27.68 24.48 14.43
C VAL A 377 -27.77 22.94 14.38
N ASP A 378 -27.30 22.22 15.39
CA ASP A 378 -27.33 20.75 15.41
C ASP A 378 -28.71 20.21 15.81
N ILE A 379 -29.43 20.92 16.69
CA ILE A 379 -30.82 20.57 17.03
C ILE A 379 -31.76 20.88 15.85
N ALA A 380 -31.54 22.01 15.15
CA ALA A 380 -32.32 22.33 13.94
C ALA A 380 -32.14 21.26 12.83
N LYS A 381 -30.91 20.79 12.60
CA LYS A 381 -30.64 19.68 11.67
C LYS A 381 -31.29 18.38 12.11
N LEU A 382 -31.24 18.06 13.41
CA LEU A 382 -31.89 16.88 13.96
C LEU A 382 -33.41 16.93 13.74
N LEU A 383 -34.05 18.05 14.03
CA LEU A 383 -35.49 18.24 13.85
C LEU A 383 -35.89 18.17 12.37
N ALA A 384 -35.08 18.73 11.46
CA ALA A 384 -35.30 18.61 10.02
C ALA A 384 -35.21 17.16 9.51
N ARG A 385 -34.39 16.32 10.15
CA ARG A 385 -34.32 14.87 9.86
C ARG A 385 -35.52 14.12 10.42
N ILE A 386 -35.93 14.41 11.66
CA ILE A 386 -37.10 13.79 12.30
C ILE A 386 -38.37 14.05 11.49
N ASP A 387 -38.53 15.24 10.92
CA ASP A 387 -39.67 15.60 10.08
C ASP A 387 -39.81 14.77 8.80
N LYS A 388 -38.69 14.26 8.27
CA LYS A 388 -38.68 13.40 7.08
C LYS A 388 -39.11 11.97 7.39
N ASN A 389 -39.22 11.59 8.66
CA ASN A 389 -39.63 10.24 9.03
C ASN A 389 -41.11 10.00 8.66
N PRO A 390 -41.46 8.78 8.21
CA PRO A 390 -42.86 8.44 7.98
C PRO A 390 -43.67 8.56 9.28
N ILE A 391 -44.95 8.90 9.15
CA ILE A 391 -45.88 8.88 10.28
C ILE A 391 -45.99 7.43 10.78
N PRO A 392 -45.92 7.16 12.09
CA PRO A 392 -45.95 5.80 12.63
C PRO A 392 -47.21 5.06 12.20
N LYS A 393 -47.08 3.78 11.78
CA LYS A 393 -48.18 2.98 11.21
C LYS A 393 -49.42 2.82 12.12
N GLY A 394 -49.30 3.06 13.42
CA GLY A 394 -50.41 3.00 14.39
C GLY A 394 -50.96 4.37 14.81
N TYR A 395 -50.47 5.47 14.24
CA TYR A 395 -50.94 6.82 14.55
C TYR A 395 -52.05 7.25 13.59
N HIS A 396 -53.17 7.71 14.16
CA HIS A 396 -54.26 8.36 13.42
C HIS A 396 -54.55 9.71 14.05
N GLY A 397 -54.74 10.76 13.23
CA GLY A 397 -54.94 12.12 13.71
C GLY A 397 -56.15 12.27 14.66
N SER A 398 -57.22 11.50 14.44
CA SER A 398 -58.42 11.49 15.30
C SER A 398 -58.21 10.81 16.67
N ARG A 399 -57.07 10.13 16.88
CA ARG A 399 -56.71 9.44 18.14
C ARG A 399 -55.35 9.90 18.66
N HIS A 400 -54.99 11.15 18.39
CA HIS A 400 -53.68 11.71 18.74
C HIS A 400 -53.32 11.52 20.22
N GLN A 401 -54.20 11.96 21.13
CA GLN A 401 -53.92 11.91 22.56
C GLN A 401 -53.75 10.48 23.08
N ALA A 402 -54.62 9.54 22.66
CA ALA A 402 -54.52 8.14 23.06
C ALA A 402 -53.21 7.49 22.59
N TYR A 403 -52.71 7.85 21.40
CA TYR A 403 -51.40 7.39 20.92
C TYR A 403 -50.26 8.01 21.73
N VAL A 404 -50.32 9.32 21.98
CA VAL A 404 -49.32 10.05 22.77
C VAL A 404 -49.24 9.48 24.18
N ASP A 405 -50.37 9.30 24.86
CA ASP A 405 -50.44 8.78 26.23
C ASP A 405 -49.83 7.38 26.28
N LYS A 406 -50.24 6.49 25.36
CA LYS A 406 -49.70 5.13 25.27
C LYS A 406 -48.18 5.11 25.13
N VAL A 407 -47.60 5.97 24.29
CA VAL A 407 -46.15 6.04 24.10
C VAL A 407 -45.46 6.69 25.30
N MET A 408 -46.02 7.78 25.85
CA MET A 408 -45.48 8.52 26.99
C MET A 408 -45.45 7.69 28.28
N THR A 409 -46.44 6.79 28.49
CA THR A 409 -46.44 5.83 29.60
C THR A 409 -45.19 4.95 29.60
N GLY A 410 -44.67 4.59 28.41
CA GLY A 410 -43.46 3.78 28.24
C GLY A 410 -42.13 4.55 28.32
N LEU A 411 -42.14 5.88 28.41
CA LEU A 411 -40.92 6.70 28.45
C LEU A 411 -40.43 6.95 29.88
N LYS A 412 -39.10 6.92 30.08
CA LYS A 412 -38.42 7.34 31.31
C LYS A 412 -38.48 8.86 31.52
N PRO A 413 -38.29 9.37 32.75
CA PRO A 413 -38.32 10.81 33.03
C PRO A 413 -37.41 11.66 32.14
N GLU A 414 -36.20 11.18 31.85
CA GLU A 414 -35.21 11.91 31.02
C GLU A 414 -35.66 11.97 29.55
N GLN A 415 -36.29 10.89 29.05
CA GLN A 415 -36.85 10.84 27.71
C GLN A 415 -38.05 11.78 27.56
N ARG A 416 -38.90 11.87 28.58
CA ARG A 416 -40.01 12.84 28.62
C ARG A 416 -39.48 14.28 28.59
N ALA A 417 -38.42 14.56 29.35
CA ALA A 417 -37.71 15.84 29.30
C ALA A 417 -37.14 16.13 27.90
N ARG A 418 -36.55 15.13 27.23
CA ARG A 418 -36.01 15.27 25.87
C ARG A 418 -37.08 15.52 24.82
N VAL A 419 -38.22 14.82 24.89
CA VAL A 419 -39.40 15.11 24.05
C VAL A 419 -39.84 16.57 24.25
N GLY A 420 -39.93 17.02 25.50
CA GLY A 420 -40.28 18.40 25.83
C GLY A 420 -39.29 19.44 25.26
N GLN A 421 -37.99 19.17 25.37
CA GLN A 421 -36.93 20.04 24.83
C GLN A 421 -37.01 20.14 23.30
N LEU A 422 -37.07 19.00 22.60
CA LEU A 422 -37.17 18.96 21.13
C LEU A 422 -38.47 19.57 20.64
N TRP A 423 -39.57 19.37 21.36
CA TRP A 423 -40.85 19.98 21.00
C TRP A 423 -40.85 21.49 21.19
N LYS A 424 -40.29 21.99 22.29
CA LYS A 424 -40.13 23.43 22.54
C LYS A 424 -39.30 24.09 21.44
N GLU A 425 -38.20 23.44 21.05
CA GLU A 425 -37.32 23.94 19.99
C GLU A 425 -37.97 23.85 18.60
N LYS A 426 -38.72 22.77 18.34
CA LYS A 426 -39.51 22.62 17.10
C LYS A 426 -40.52 23.74 16.93
N ARG A 427 -41.20 24.13 18.01
CA ARG A 427 -42.13 25.26 18.02
C ARG A 427 -41.42 26.61 17.88
N ARG A 428 -40.19 26.74 18.39
CA ARG A 428 -39.36 27.94 18.19
C ARG A 428 -38.95 28.13 16.73
N LEU A 429 -38.56 27.04 16.05
CA LEU A 429 -38.10 27.07 14.67
C LEU A 429 -39.23 27.13 13.62
N GLY A 430 -40.47 26.84 14.01
CA GLY A 430 -41.65 26.90 13.13
C GLY A 430 -42.93 27.13 13.93
N SER A 431 -43.24 28.39 14.22
CA SER A 431 -44.45 28.76 14.96
C SER A 431 -45.75 28.44 14.19
N ASP A 432 -45.70 28.49 12.85
CA ASP A 432 -46.86 28.33 11.95
C ASP A 432 -46.86 26.98 11.21
N MET A 433 -46.57 25.88 11.90
CA MET A 433 -46.52 24.56 11.27
C MET A 433 -47.92 24.03 10.87
N PRO A 434 -48.11 23.52 9.62
CA PRO A 434 -49.42 23.03 9.14
C PRO A 434 -49.97 21.80 9.86
N ASN A 435 -49.10 20.96 10.45
CA ASN A 435 -49.52 19.74 11.17
C ASN A 435 -48.63 19.50 12.41
N PRO A 436 -48.87 20.24 13.50
CA PRO A 436 -48.05 20.15 14.71
C PRO A 436 -48.20 18.76 15.37
N GLY A 437 -49.38 18.13 15.29
CA GLY A 437 -49.62 16.80 15.84
C GLY A 437 -48.75 15.71 15.20
N ALA A 438 -48.62 15.72 13.86
CA ALA A 438 -47.74 14.77 13.16
C ALA A 438 -46.26 14.98 13.50
N SER A 439 -45.83 16.24 13.61
CA SER A 439 -44.45 16.60 13.95
C SER A 439 -44.12 16.18 15.40
N PHE A 440 -45.04 16.43 16.33
CA PHE A 440 -44.90 15.99 17.71
C PHE A 440 -44.83 14.46 17.82
N VAL A 441 -45.68 13.73 17.10
CA VAL A 441 -45.68 12.26 17.11
C VAL A 441 -44.42 11.67 16.48
N ARG A 442 -43.82 12.31 15.48
CA ARG A 442 -42.52 11.92 14.93
C ARG A 442 -41.39 12.12 15.95
N ILE A 443 -41.39 13.24 16.68
CA ILE A 443 -40.43 13.48 17.78
C ILE A 443 -40.65 12.44 18.89
N LEU A 444 -41.89 12.23 19.29
CA LEU A 444 -42.25 11.28 20.34
C LEU A 444 -41.85 9.85 19.96
N THR A 445 -42.10 9.44 18.71
CA THR A 445 -41.74 8.10 18.22
C THR A 445 -40.24 7.98 17.97
N HIS A 446 -39.55 9.06 17.60
CA HIS A 446 -38.10 9.10 17.52
C HIS A 446 -37.47 8.84 18.88
N VAL A 447 -37.89 9.57 19.92
CA VAL A 447 -37.39 9.40 21.30
C VAL A 447 -37.81 8.06 21.91
N ALA A 448 -39.01 7.56 21.58
CA ALA A 448 -39.43 6.21 21.98
C ALA A 448 -38.65 5.10 21.24
N GLY A 449 -38.27 5.34 19.98
CA GLY A 449 -37.46 4.43 19.17
C GLY A 449 -35.98 4.41 19.55
N GLU A 450 -35.47 5.43 20.26
CA GLU A 450 -34.14 5.40 20.88
C GLU A 450 -34.03 4.27 21.93
N ALA A 451 -35.15 3.81 22.51
CA ALA A 451 -35.16 2.67 23.43
C ALA A 451 -34.99 1.30 22.75
N GLY A 452 -35.12 1.25 21.41
CA GLY A 452 -35.00 0.02 20.61
C GLY A 452 -33.78 -0.05 19.68
N LYS A 453 -32.93 0.98 19.66
CA LYS A 453 -31.58 0.85 19.11
C LYS A 453 -30.70 0.23 20.18
N SER A 454 -30.03 -0.89 19.89
CA SER A 454 -28.97 -1.39 20.77
C SER A 454 -28.04 -0.20 21.06
N LYS A 455 -27.74 0.05 22.35
CA LYS A 455 -26.76 1.07 22.70
C LYS A 455 -25.51 0.77 21.89
N GLN A 456 -25.06 1.74 21.08
CA GLN A 456 -23.81 1.60 20.35
C GLN A 456 -22.73 1.10 21.32
N PRO A 457 -21.94 0.07 20.95
CA PRO A 457 -21.01 -0.54 21.89
C PRO A 457 -19.92 0.45 22.28
N ASN A 458 -19.41 0.34 23.51
CA ASN A 458 -18.10 0.92 23.78
C ASN A 458 -17.06 0.12 23.00
N VAL A 459 -15.96 0.76 22.61
CA VAL A 459 -14.89 0.11 21.85
C VAL A 459 -13.57 0.30 22.60
N ILE A 460 -12.84 -0.79 22.80
CA ILE A 460 -11.50 -0.78 23.39
C ILE A 460 -10.55 -1.51 22.44
N VAL A 461 -9.49 -0.83 22.04
CA VAL A 461 -8.37 -1.44 21.30
C VAL A 461 -7.17 -1.51 22.22
N LEU A 462 -6.70 -2.72 22.47
CA LEU A 462 -5.52 -3.06 23.25
C LEU A 462 -4.41 -3.52 22.29
N LEU A 463 -3.25 -2.87 22.33
CA LEU A 463 -2.13 -3.19 21.44
C LEU A 463 -0.84 -3.38 22.23
N ALA A 464 -0.23 -4.56 22.13
CA ALA A 464 1.12 -4.84 22.65
C ALA A 464 2.21 -4.40 21.65
N ASP A 465 3.42 -4.16 22.14
CA ASP A 465 4.58 -3.66 21.37
C ASP A 465 5.71 -4.72 21.40
N ASP A 466 6.05 -5.32 20.25
CA ASP A 466 6.98 -6.45 20.11
C ASP A 466 6.51 -7.81 20.71
N LEU A 467 5.20 -8.11 20.70
CA LEU A 467 4.69 -9.39 21.20
C LEU A 467 4.59 -10.44 20.06
N GLY A 468 5.15 -11.61 20.30
CA GLY A 468 5.22 -12.70 19.34
C GLY A 468 3.90 -13.46 19.20
N SER A 469 3.68 -14.05 18.03
CA SER A 469 2.48 -14.84 17.72
C SER A 469 2.25 -16.05 18.63
N LYS A 470 3.28 -16.49 19.38
CA LYS A 470 3.24 -17.61 20.32
C LYS A 470 3.73 -17.21 21.73
N ASP A 471 3.44 -15.98 22.17
CA ASP A 471 3.71 -15.58 23.56
C ASP A 471 2.58 -15.94 24.52
N LEU A 472 1.33 -15.77 24.08
CA LEU A 472 0.14 -15.93 24.93
C LEU A 472 -0.23 -17.41 25.13
N GLY A 473 -0.79 -17.74 26.29
CA GLY A 473 -1.25 -19.09 26.62
C GLY A 473 -2.27 -19.62 25.61
N CYS A 474 -3.25 -18.80 25.22
CA CYS A 474 -4.24 -19.14 24.19
C CYS A 474 -3.67 -19.29 22.78
N TYR A 475 -2.40 -18.99 22.54
CA TYR A 475 -1.68 -19.30 21.30
C TYR A 475 -0.63 -20.41 21.48
N GLY A 476 -0.64 -21.10 22.62
CA GLY A 476 0.31 -22.16 22.97
C GLY A 476 1.68 -21.62 23.39
N GLY A 477 1.74 -20.37 23.82
CA GLY A 477 2.93 -19.72 24.34
C GLY A 477 3.21 -20.04 25.81
N PRO A 478 4.42 -19.71 26.30
CA PRO A 478 4.85 -20.07 27.65
C PRO A 478 4.34 -19.10 28.73
N VAL A 479 3.82 -17.93 28.36
CA VAL A 479 3.41 -16.91 29.32
C VAL A 479 2.00 -17.21 29.82
N LYS A 480 1.80 -17.10 31.15
CA LYS A 480 0.48 -17.23 31.77
C LYS A 480 -0.29 -15.94 31.56
N THR A 481 -1.30 -15.97 30.69
CA THR A 481 -2.12 -14.80 30.32
C THR A 481 -3.62 -15.06 30.54
N PRO A 482 -4.05 -15.37 31.77
CA PRO A 482 -5.41 -15.83 32.04
C PRO A 482 -6.51 -14.83 31.63
N VAL A 483 -6.22 -13.53 31.63
CA VAL A 483 -7.21 -12.52 31.21
C VAL A 483 -7.41 -12.59 29.69
N LEU A 484 -6.32 -12.50 28.92
CA LEU A 484 -6.37 -12.61 27.46
C LEU A 484 -6.87 -13.97 26.99
N ASP A 485 -6.48 -15.05 27.68
CA ASP A 485 -6.97 -16.40 27.41
C ASP A 485 -8.47 -16.51 27.65
N GLY A 486 -8.97 -15.87 28.72
CA GLY A 486 -10.40 -15.78 29.02
C GLY A 486 -11.18 -14.98 27.98
N LEU A 487 -10.63 -13.86 27.51
CA LEU A 487 -11.22 -13.06 26.42
C LEU A 487 -11.26 -13.85 25.11
N ALA A 488 -10.18 -14.57 24.78
CA ALA A 488 -10.10 -15.43 23.60
C ALA A 488 -11.10 -16.60 23.66
N ALA A 489 -11.19 -17.28 24.81
CA ALA A 489 -12.08 -18.43 25.00
C ALA A 489 -13.57 -18.05 24.92
N LYS A 490 -13.93 -16.84 25.37
CA LYS A 490 -15.30 -16.32 25.33
C LYS A 490 -15.58 -15.41 24.14
N GLY A 491 -14.57 -15.14 23.32
CA GLY A 491 -14.64 -14.26 22.16
C GLY A 491 -14.38 -15.01 20.86
N VAL A 492 -13.77 -14.30 19.91
CA VAL A 492 -13.26 -14.83 18.65
C VAL A 492 -11.73 -14.71 18.67
N ARG A 493 -11.04 -15.84 18.58
CA ARG A 493 -9.58 -15.91 18.47
C ARG A 493 -9.19 -16.16 17.02
N PHE A 494 -8.43 -15.25 16.42
CA PHE A 494 -7.92 -15.39 15.07
C PHE A 494 -6.62 -16.18 15.07
N THR A 495 -6.52 -17.22 14.27
CA THR A 495 -5.25 -17.90 14.05
C THR A 495 -4.39 -17.18 13.02
N ASP A 496 -4.98 -16.43 12.09
CA ASP A 496 -4.30 -15.78 10.96
C ASP A 496 -4.56 -14.26 10.91
N PHE A 497 -4.09 -13.54 11.94
CA PHE A 497 -4.23 -12.09 12.06
C PHE A 497 -2.89 -11.38 11.80
N HIS A 498 -2.89 -10.32 10.98
CA HIS A 498 -1.69 -9.64 10.52
C HIS A 498 -1.62 -8.19 11.00
N ALA A 499 -0.45 -7.79 11.49
CA ALA A 499 -0.11 -6.41 11.75
C ALA A 499 -0.14 -5.57 10.47
N GLY A 500 -0.26 -4.25 10.63
CA GLY A 500 -0.29 -3.31 9.51
C GLY A 500 1.06 -3.14 8.79
N ALA A 501 2.15 -3.54 9.45
CA ALA A 501 3.52 -3.61 8.93
C ALA A 501 4.40 -4.36 9.94
N ALA A 502 5.61 -4.78 9.54
CA ALA A 502 6.54 -5.51 10.41
C ALA A 502 7.28 -4.63 11.45
N VAL A 503 6.87 -3.37 11.63
CA VAL A 503 7.47 -2.40 12.55
C VAL A 503 6.43 -1.41 13.08
N CYS A 504 6.70 -0.85 14.26
CA CYS A 504 5.77 -0.09 15.11
C CYS A 504 5.07 1.11 14.46
N SER A 505 5.77 2.18 14.05
CA SER A 505 5.09 3.39 13.52
C SER A 505 4.22 3.11 12.29
N PRO A 506 4.72 2.40 11.26
CA PRO A 506 3.90 1.96 10.13
C PRO A 506 2.64 1.18 10.53
N SER A 507 2.78 0.17 11.39
CA SER A 507 1.66 -0.69 11.77
C SER A 507 0.57 0.07 12.52
N ARG A 508 0.96 0.95 13.45
CA ARG A 508 0.04 1.82 14.21
C ARG A 508 -0.72 2.78 13.30
N ALA A 509 -0.07 3.31 12.27
CA ALA A 509 -0.71 4.18 11.30
C ALA A 509 -1.73 3.41 10.44
N THR A 510 -1.39 2.19 10.02
CA THR A 510 -2.32 1.31 9.31
C THR A 510 -3.52 0.93 10.18
N LEU A 511 -3.27 0.55 11.44
CA LEU A 511 -4.32 0.18 12.40
C LEU A 511 -5.33 1.30 12.59
N LEU A 512 -4.86 2.52 12.79
CA LEU A 512 -5.72 3.64 13.15
C LEU A 512 -6.54 4.17 11.95
N THR A 513 -6.06 3.97 10.72
CA THR A 513 -6.67 4.55 9.50
C THR A 513 -7.35 3.52 8.59
N GLY A 514 -7.08 2.23 8.77
CA GLY A 514 -7.46 1.20 7.81
C GLY A 514 -6.80 1.35 6.43
N ARG A 515 -5.67 2.08 6.35
CA ARG A 515 -4.97 2.38 5.10
C ARG A 515 -3.51 1.96 5.20
N GLN A 516 -2.93 1.57 4.08
CA GLN A 516 -1.49 1.28 4.02
C GLN A 516 -0.67 2.48 4.50
N ASN A 517 0.25 2.26 5.45
CA ASN A 517 1.03 3.29 6.14
C ASN A 517 1.73 4.31 5.22
N LEU A 518 2.18 3.90 4.03
CA LEU A 518 2.82 4.80 3.08
C LEU A 518 1.87 5.92 2.60
N ARG A 519 0.55 5.69 2.62
CA ARG A 519 -0.46 6.69 2.26
C ARG A 519 -0.68 7.72 3.37
N THR A 520 -0.39 7.34 4.61
CA THR A 520 -0.74 8.11 5.82
C THR A 520 0.36 9.08 6.25
N GLY A 521 1.47 9.11 5.52
CA GLY A 521 2.66 9.90 5.85
C GLY A 521 3.66 9.17 6.74
N ILE A 522 3.46 7.89 7.05
CA ILE A 522 4.38 7.09 7.87
C ILE A 522 5.11 6.06 7.00
N TYR A 523 6.35 6.36 6.64
CA TYR A 523 7.17 5.57 5.71
C TYR A 523 8.04 4.50 6.38
N GLY A 524 8.23 4.60 7.70
CA GLY A 524 9.09 3.72 8.48
C GLY A 524 9.02 4.06 9.97
N VAL A 525 9.92 3.47 10.77
CA VAL A 525 10.01 3.79 12.20
C VAL A 525 10.41 5.26 12.38
N LEU A 526 9.58 6.03 13.08
CA LEU A 526 9.88 7.45 13.32
C LEU A 526 10.56 7.69 14.66
N GLN A 527 11.33 8.77 14.74
CA GLN A 527 11.90 9.27 15.98
C GLN A 527 11.54 10.76 16.05
N ASP A 528 10.68 11.15 16.98
CA ASP A 528 10.07 12.49 16.96
C ASP A 528 11.08 13.64 17.04
N HIS A 529 12.22 13.42 17.70
CA HIS A 529 13.30 14.39 17.79
C HIS A 529 14.16 14.49 16.51
N MET A 530 14.04 13.54 15.58
CA MET A 530 14.81 13.51 14.32
C MET A 530 13.95 13.81 13.09
N HIS A 531 12.75 13.27 13.04
CA HIS A 531 11.92 13.27 11.84
C HIS A 531 10.76 14.27 11.95
N ASP A 532 10.43 14.95 10.86
CA ASP A 532 9.16 15.68 10.73
C ASP A 532 7.99 14.74 10.39
N MET A 533 8.27 13.47 10.10
CA MET A 533 7.28 12.43 9.80
C MET A 533 6.22 12.30 10.90
N HIS A 534 4.95 12.30 10.50
CA HIS A 534 3.77 12.19 11.36
C HIS A 534 2.58 11.65 10.55
N LEU A 535 1.57 11.12 11.25
CA LEU A 535 0.27 10.82 10.68
C LEU A 535 -0.34 12.12 10.16
N LEU A 536 -0.64 12.18 8.87
CA LEU A 536 -1.09 13.42 8.25
C LEU A 536 -2.49 13.80 8.71
N GLU A 537 -2.75 15.09 8.93
CA GLU A 537 -4.04 15.63 9.38
C GLU A 537 -5.21 15.32 8.43
N ARG A 538 -4.92 15.00 7.16
CA ARG A 538 -5.95 14.62 6.18
C ARG A 538 -6.44 13.17 6.34
N GLU A 539 -5.71 12.34 7.08
CA GLU A 539 -6.07 10.94 7.26
C GLU A 539 -7.17 10.86 8.31
N VAL A 540 -8.16 10.01 8.05
CA VAL A 540 -9.28 9.79 8.96
C VAL A 540 -8.97 8.59 9.85
N THR A 541 -9.02 8.81 11.15
CA THR A 541 -8.75 7.80 12.17
C THR A 541 -10.02 7.15 12.72
N ILE A 542 -9.89 5.95 13.32
CA ILE A 542 -10.96 5.32 14.11
C ILE A 542 -11.50 6.30 15.16
N ALA A 543 -10.62 7.05 15.82
CA ALA A 543 -10.99 8.02 16.84
C ALA A 543 -11.87 9.15 16.27
N GLU A 544 -11.48 9.77 15.16
CA GLU A 544 -12.28 10.83 14.52
C GLU A 544 -13.65 10.32 14.06
N VAL A 545 -13.72 9.11 13.50
CA VAL A 545 -15.00 8.51 13.07
C VAL A 545 -15.93 8.29 14.26
N LEU A 546 -15.41 7.71 15.34
CA LEU A 546 -16.20 7.45 16.55
C LEU A 546 -16.56 8.76 17.27
N GLN A 547 -15.65 9.72 17.35
CA GLN A 547 -15.90 11.04 17.93
C GLN A 547 -17.03 11.75 17.17
N GLN A 548 -17.01 11.74 15.84
CA GLN A 548 -18.09 12.29 15.01
C GLN A 548 -19.43 11.56 15.19
N ALA A 549 -19.39 10.26 15.50
CA ALA A 549 -20.56 9.47 15.87
C ALA A 549 -21.05 9.70 17.31
N GLY A 550 -20.38 10.59 18.07
CA GLY A 550 -20.77 10.96 19.42
C GLY A 550 -20.15 10.07 20.51
N TYR A 551 -19.00 9.45 20.26
CA TYR A 551 -18.23 8.73 21.29
C TYR A 551 -17.33 9.69 22.07
N GLY A 552 -17.12 9.40 23.36
CA GLY A 552 -16.00 9.99 24.10
C GLY A 552 -14.72 9.23 23.77
N THR A 553 -13.67 9.91 23.32
CA THR A 553 -12.47 9.24 22.79
C THR A 553 -11.24 9.48 23.67
N ALA A 554 -10.50 8.40 23.95
CA ALA A 554 -9.31 8.49 24.77
C ALA A 554 -8.16 7.57 24.32
N HIS A 555 -6.92 8.07 24.37
CA HIS A 555 -5.71 7.31 24.10
C HIS A 555 -4.84 7.15 25.35
N PHE A 556 -4.30 5.95 25.56
CA PHE A 556 -3.39 5.65 26.68
C PHE A 556 -2.14 4.90 26.20
N GLY A 557 -0.96 5.41 26.56
CA GLY A 557 0.32 4.74 26.32
C GLY A 557 1.13 5.27 25.13
N LYS A 558 1.74 4.37 24.37
CA LYS A 558 2.64 4.70 23.25
C LYS A 558 1.84 5.21 22.06
N TRP A 559 2.22 6.35 21.48
CA TRP A 559 1.60 6.90 20.27
C TRP A 559 2.37 6.51 19.00
N HIS A 560 3.63 6.94 18.91
CA HIS A 560 4.62 6.59 17.89
C HIS A 560 4.24 6.77 16.41
N ILE A 561 3.26 7.63 16.13
CA ILE A 561 2.90 8.08 14.77
C ILE A 561 3.02 9.61 14.60
N GLY A 562 3.85 10.23 15.42
CA GLY A 562 4.23 11.65 15.31
C GLY A 562 3.69 12.46 16.48
N MET A 563 4.59 13.09 17.23
CA MET A 563 4.25 13.99 18.33
C MET A 563 5.26 15.14 18.41
N THR A 564 4.78 16.34 18.72
CA THR A 564 5.62 17.54 18.79
C THR A 564 6.83 17.34 19.71
N SER A 565 8.03 17.59 19.18
CA SER A 565 9.30 17.45 19.91
C SER A 565 10.29 18.54 19.52
N GLY A 566 10.74 19.30 20.53
CA GLY A 566 11.63 20.46 20.33
C GLY A 566 11.00 21.48 19.38
N LYS A 567 11.70 21.78 18.26
CA LYS A 567 11.22 22.73 17.23
C LYS A 567 10.31 22.09 16.18
N ARG A 568 10.16 20.76 16.17
CA ARG A 568 9.36 20.04 15.16
C ARG A 568 7.92 19.95 15.64
N LYS A 569 7.07 20.81 15.08
CA LYS A 569 5.62 20.81 15.33
C LYS A 569 4.97 19.70 14.50
N LYS A 570 4.12 18.92 15.17
CA LYS A 570 3.34 17.83 14.59
C LYS A 570 1.95 17.84 15.19
N PRO A 571 0.95 17.31 14.48
CA PRO A 571 -0.38 17.11 15.05
C PRO A 571 -0.30 16.37 16.38
N SER A 572 -1.12 16.81 17.32
CA SER A 572 -1.34 16.14 18.59
C SER A 572 -2.33 15.01 18.45
N LEU A 573 -2.48 14.20 19.48
CA LEU A 573 -3.53 13.18 19.50
C LEU A 573 -4.93 13.82 19.49
N GLN A 574 -5.11 15.05 19.99
CA GLN A 574 -6.37 15.78 19.86
C GLN A 574 -6.73 16.05 18.39
N ASP A 575 -5.74 16.40 17.57
CA ASP A 575 -5.93 16.68 16.14
C ASP A 575 -6.31 15.40 15.35
N HIS A 576 -6.12 14.23 15.96
CA HIS A 576 -6.54 12.93 15.46
C HIS A 576 -7.72 12.34 16.27
N GLY A 577 -8.58 13.21 16.80
CA GLY A 577 -9.89 12.82 17.32
C GLY A 577 -9.90 12.23 18.72
N PHE A 578 -8.84 12.38 19.52
CA PHE A 578 -8.82 11.97 20.94
C PHE A 578 -9.11 13.14 21.89
N ASP A 579 -10.28 13.13 22.54
CA ASP A 579 -10.68 14.15 23.53
C ASP A 579 -9.71 14.17 24.73
N TYR A 580 -9.26 13.00 25.13
CA TYR A 580 -8.29 12.80 26.21
C TYR A 580 -7.13 11.93 25.75
N TRP A 581 -5.92 12.26 26.18
CA TRP A 581 -4.81 11.31 26.08
C TRP A 581 -3.81 11.43 27.21
N PHE A 582 -3.34 10.28 27.63
CA PHE A 582 -2.20 10.10 28.52
C PHE A 582 -1.20 9.19 27.82
N GLY A 583 -0.11 9.74 27.30
CA GLY A 583 0.76 8.98 26.43
C GLY A 583 2.15 9.56 26.25
N LEU A 584 2.92 8.90 25.40
CA LEU A 584 4.30 9.26 25.09
C LEU A 584 4.61 8.98 23.61
N SER A 585 5.73 9.54 23.13
CA SER A 585 6.16 9.42 21.74
C SER A 585 6.53 7.98 21.40
N ASN A 586 7.60 7.49 22.02
CA ASN A 586 8.17 6.19 21.73
C ASN A 586 8.86 5.64 22.99
N GLY A 587 8.38 4.49 23.49
CA GLY A 587 8.93 3.78 24.64
C GLY A 587 8.82 4.51 25.98
N ALA A 588 8.62 3.75 27.04
CA ALA A 588 8.74 4.26 28.41
C ALA A 588 10.22 4.49 28.74
N ASN A 589 10.60 5.75 29.04
CA ASN A 589 11.99 6.11 29.35
C ASN A 589 12.15 6.56 30.81
N PRO A 590 13.24 6.16 31.51
CA PRO A 590 14.37 5.36 31.01
C PRO A 590 14.08 3.84 30.92
N SER A 591 12.96 3.40 31.49
CA SER A 591 12.54 2.00 31.57
C SER A 591 11.01 1.91 31.66
N HIS A 592 10.46 0.72 31.42
CA HIS A 592 9.08 0.38 31.83
C HIS A 592 8.83 0.55 33.32
N ARG A 593 9.88 0.60 34.17
CA ARG A 593 9.78 0.96 35.58
C ARG A 593 10.14 2.42 35.81
N ASN A 594 9.27 3.12 36.53
CA ASN A 594 9.40 4.53 36.91
C ASN A 594 9.64 5.50 35.73
N PRO A 595 8.78 5.49 34.68
CA PRO A 595 8.95 6.35 33.52
C PRO A 595 8.80 7.84 33.84
N THR A 596 9.42 8.68 33.02
CA THR A 596 9.53 10.14 33.22
C THR A 596 8.98 10.97 32.06
N ASN A 597 8.61 10.32 30.96
CA ASN A 597 8.33 10.96 29.68
C ASN A 597 6.85 10.97 29.29
N PHE A 598 5.94 10.61 30.19
CA PHE A 598 4.50 10.71 29.94
C PHE A 598 4.04 12.16 29.85
N MET A 599 3.06 12.38 28.97
CA MET A 599 2.33 13.61 28.82
C MET A 599 0.83 13.34 28.91
N ARG A 600 0.09 14.30 29.45
CA ARG A 600 -1.37 14.29 29.55
C ARG A 600 -1.91 15.55 28.88
N ASN A 601 -2.67 15.39 27.79
CA ASN A 601 -3.22 16.50 27.00
C ASN A 601 -2.20 17.61 26.73
N GLY A 602 -1.02 17.22 26.24
CA GLY A 602 0.06 18.14 25.84
C GLY A 602 0.94 18.63 27.00
N LYS A 603 0.63 18.30 28.25
CA LYS A 603 1.40 18.72 29.43
C LYS A 603 2.24 17.57 29.97
N ARG A 604 3.51 17.82 30.31
CA ARG A 604 4.37 16.84 30.95
C ARG A 604 3.82 16.45 32.32
N VAL A 605 3.79 15.15 32.59
CA VAL A 605 3.35 14.60 33.87
C VAL A 605 4.51 14.53 34.87
N GLY A 606 5.74 14.34 34.38
CA GLY A 606 6.93 14.16 35.20
C GLY A 606 7.17 12.68 35.58
N PRO A 607 8.09 12.41 36.52
CA PRO A 607 8.36 11.05 37.00
C PRO A 607 7.12 10.42 37.64
N VAL A 608 6.78 9.20 37.21
CA VAL A 608 5.67 8.43 37.77
C VAL A 608 6.21 7.11 38.32
N LYS A 609 5.97 6.82 39.60
CA LYS A 609 6.41 5.57 40.24
C LYS A 609 5.52 4.40 39.80
N GLY A 610 6.13 3.26 39.48
CA GLY A 610 5.43 2.03 39.11
C GLY A 610 5.83 1.48 37.73
N TYR A 611 5.07 0.51 37.23
CA TYR A 611 5.29 -0.09 35.91
C TYR A 611 4.38 0.55 34.86
N SER A 612 4.90 0.80 33.66
CA SER A 612 4.24 1.55 32.60
C SER A 612 2.87 0.96 32.24
N CYS A 613 2.74 -0.35 32.03
CA CYS A 613 1.44 -0.99 31.78
C CYS A 613 0.39 -0.74 32.90
N GLN A 614 0.81 -0.77 34.16
CA GLN A 614 -0.05 -0.50 35.31
C GLN A 614 -0.45 0.99 35.39
N ILE A 615 0.50 1.88 35.12
CA ILE A 615 0.28 3.33 35.10
C ILE A 615 -0.73 3.69 33.99
N VAL A 616 -0.52 3.17 32.78
CA VAL A 616 -1.38 3.38 31.61
C VAL A 616 -2.81 2.91 31.90
N VAL A 617 -2.99 1.71 32.47
CA VAL A 617 -4.33 1.22 32.83
C VAL A 617 -4.94 2.00 33.99
N SER A 618 -4.15 2.42 34.98
CA SER A 618 -4.66 3.24 36.09
C SER A 618 -5.21 4.58 35.59
N ASP A 619 -4.53 5.21 34.63
CA ASP A 619 -5.00 6.45 34.01
C ASP A 619 -6.27 6.23 33.18
N ALA A 620 -6.36 5.09 32.46
CA ALA A 620 -7.55 4.69 31.72
C ALA A 620 -8.78 4.49 32.62
N ILE A 621 -8.62 3.80 33.75
CA ILE A 621 -9.67 3.63 34.77
C ILE A 621 -10.06 4.99 35.35
N ASN A 622 -9.08 5.83 35.72
CA ASN A 622 -9.35 7.15 36.26
C ASN A 622 -10.10 8.05 35.26
N TRP A 623 -9.78 7.97 33.96
CA TRP A 623 -10.54 8.69 32.94
C TRP A 623 -11.98 8.20 32.86
N LEU A 624 -12.19 6.88 32.87
CA LEU A 624 -13.53 6.28 32.86
C LEU A 624 -14.38 6.70 34.08
N GLU A 625 -13.75 6.86 35.24
CA GLU A 625 -14.43 7.23 36.50
C GLU A 625 -14.68 8.74 36.63
N THR A 626 -13.77 9.58 36.13
CA THR A 626 -13.75 11.01 36.49
C THR A 626 -13.94 11.97 35.32
N LYS A 627 -13.87 11.49 34.07
CA LYS A 627 -13.88 12.33 32.86
C LYS A 627 -14.85 11.84 31.78
N ALA A 628 -14.99 10.54 31.60
CA ALA A 628 -15.90 9.98 30.62
C ALA A 628 -17.35 10.30 31.02
N ASN A 629 -18.17 10.67 30.03
CA ASN A 629 -19.60 10.80 30.24
C ASN A 629 -20.23 9.39 30.41
N PRO A 630 -20.86 9.08 31.55
CA PRO A 630 -21.35 7.73 31.84
C PRO A 630 -22.44 7.24 30.88
N ASP A 631 -23.17 8.16 30.24
CA ASP A 631 -24.29 7.88 29.32
C ASP A 631 -23.88 7.83 27.85
N GLN A 632 -22.63 8.21 27.54
CA GLN A 632 -22.07 8.22 26.19
C GLN A 632 -21.29 6.93 25.92
N PRO A 633 -21.35 6.35 24.70
CA PRO A 633 -20.41 5.29 24.33
C PRO A 633 -18.98 5.86 24.29
N PHE A 634 -17.99 5.03 24.56
CA PHE A 634 -16.59 5.48 24.53
C PHE A 634 -15.70 4.65 23.61
N PHE A 635 -14.64 5.29 23.10
CA PHE A 635 -13.53 4.64 22.42
C PHE A 635 -12.26 4.80 23.25
N MET A 636 -11.68 3.69 23.67
CA MET A 636 -10.45 3.65 24.46
C MET A 636 -9.35 2.93 23.67
N ASN A 637 -8.33 3.66 23.27
CA ASN A 637 -7.19 3.11 22.54
C ASN A 637 -5.97 3.00 23.45
N ILE A 638 -5.68 1.80 23.95
CA ILE A 638 -4.59 1.53 24.89
C ILE A 638 -3.47 0.80 24.15
N TRP A 639 -2.36 1.51 23.94
CA TRP A 639 -1.17 0.99 23.28
C TRP A 639 -0.05 0.86 24.31
N PHE A 640 0.21 -0.37 24.75
CA PHE A 640 1.26 -0.67 25.71
C PHE A 640 2.64 -0.41 25.11
N ASN A 641 3.63 -0.19 25.98
CA ASN A 641 5.04 -0.18 25.58
C ASN A 641 5.63 -1.60 25.70
N GLU A 642 4.96 -2.46 26.45
CA GLU A 642 5.35 -3.82 26.75
C GLU A 642 4.98 -4.79 25.61
N PRO A 643 5.80 -5.82 25.33
CA PRO A 643 7.11 -6.14 25.92
C PRO A 643 8.33 -5.59 25.14
N HIS A 644 8.26 -4.39 24.54
CA HIS A 644 9.44 -3.78 23.89
C HIS A 644 10.57 -3.57 24.91
N ALA A 645 11.84 -3.50 24.49
CA ALA A 645 12.95 -3.12 25.38
C ALA A 645 12.88 -1.61 25.73
N THR A 646 13.23 -1.11 26.92
CA THR A 646 13.94 -1.68 28.08
C THR A 646 12.99 -2.33 29.10
N LEU A 647 12.96 -3.66 29.15
CA LEU A 647 12.00 -4.46 29.93
C LEU A 647 12.01 -4.14 31.43
N ALA A 648 10.85 -4.26 32.06
CA ALA A 648 10.72 -4.29 33.51
C ALA A 648 9.44 -5.02 33.93
N ALA A 649 9.54 -5.81 34.99
CA ALA A 649 8.42 -6.45 35.67
C ALA A 649 8.75 -6.59 37.17
N PRO A 650 7.76 -6.73 38.05
CA PRO A 650 8.00 -7.07 39.45
C PRO A 650 8.76 -8.39 39.61
N ASP A 651 9.70 -8.43 40.55
CA ASP A 651 10.55 -9.60 40.81
C ASP A 651 9.71 -10.84 41.16
N GLU A 652 8.59 -10.66 41.85
CA GLU A 652 7.64 -11.72 42.17
C GLU A 652 6.96 -12.34 40.94
N ILE A 653 6.82 -11.58 39.84
CA ILE A 653 6.29 -12.10 38.57
C ILE A 653 7.42 -12.74 37.77
N THR A 654 8.61 -12.11 37.73
CA THR A 654 9.80 -12.63 37.05
C THR A 654 10.19 -14.02 37.55
N SER A 655 10.14 -14.20 38.87
CA SER A 655 10.47 -15.48 39.53
C SER A 655 9.55 -16.65 39.16
N ILE A 656 8.37 -16.39 38.56
CA ILE A 656 7.47 -17.45 38.06
C ILE A 656 8.05 -18.11 36.80
N TYR A 657 8.82 -17.37 36.02
CA TYR A 657 9.32 -17.80 34.72
C TYR A 657 10.80 -18.21 34.74
N GLY A 658 11.57 -17.77 35.73
CA GLY A 658 12.99 -18.10 35.87
C GLY A 658 13.72 -17.18 36.83
N ASP A 659 15.06 -17.19 36.75
CA ASP A 659 15.92 -16.30 37.53
C ASP A 659 15.68 -14.82 37.17
N LEU A 660 15.85 -13.91 38.13
CA LEU A 660 15.66 -12.47 37.93
C LEU A 660 16.58 -11.86 36.86
N LYS A 661 17.73 -12.49 36.59
CA LYS A 661 18.68 -12.06 35.56
C LYS A 661 18.41 -12.70 34.20
N ASP A 662 17.50 -13.66 34.10
CA ASP A 662 17.12 -14.27 32.83
C ASP A 662 16.25 -13.29 32.03
N GLU A 663 16.79 -12.78 30.91
CA GLU A 663 16.07 -11.85 30.04
C GLU A 663 14.78 -12.43 29.44
N GLY A 664 14.74 -13.75 29.21
CA GLY A 664 13.55 -14.46 28.76
C GLY A 664 12.49 -14.57 29.85
N ALA A 665 12.91 -14.76 31.11
CA ALA A 665 12.00 -14.73 32.26
C ALA A 665 11.43 -13.33 32.48
N LEU A 666 12.29 -12.30 32.40
CA LEU A 666 11.87 -10.89 32.51
C LEU A 666 10.91 -10.50 31.37
N TYR A 667 11.19 -10.93 30.13
CA TYR A 667 10.29 -10.72 28.98
C TYR A 667 8.90 -11.34 29.22
N SER A 668 8.86 -12.62 29.63
CA SER A 668 7.62 -13.32 29.96
C SER A 668 6.86 -12.63 31.10
N ALA A 669 7.57 -12.16 32.13
CA ALA A 669 6.98 -11.45 33.26
C ALA A 669 6.44 -10.06 32.88
N THR A 670 7.06 -9.38 31.92
CA THR A 670 6.53 -8.13 31.37
C THR A 670 5.20 -8.35 30.63
N VAL A 671 5.07 -9.46 29.89
CA VAL A 671 3.81 -9.86 29.26
C VAL A 671 2.74 -10.23 30.31
N ASP A 672 3.08 -11.05 31.31
CA ASP A 672 2.19 -11.42 32.43
C ASP A 672 1.71 -10.20 33.21
N ASN A 673 2.61 -9.28 33.57
CA ASN A 673 2.26 -8.05 34.27
C ASN A 673 1.30 -7.16 33.44
N THR A 674 1.43 -7.19 32.11
CA THR A 674 0.51 -6.49 31.20
C THR A 674 -0.86 -7.16 31.18
N ASP A 675 -0.94 -8.50 31.15
CA ASP A 675 -2.20 -9.25 31.29
C ASP A 675 -2.91 -8.92 32.61
N ARG A 676 -2.18 -8.85 33.74
CA ARG A 676 -2.73 -8.44 35.03
C ARG A 676 -3.27 -7.01 35.03
N ALA A 677 -2.56 -6.09 34.37
CA ALA A 677 -3.03 -4.72 34.21
C ALA A 677 -4.34 -4.69 33.40
N ILE A 678 -4.41 -5.42 32.28
CA ILE A 678 -5.65 -5.57 31.48
C ILE A 678 -6.77 -6.17 32.35
N GLY A 679 -6.46 -7.14 33.21
CA GLY A 679 -7.40 -7.73 34.16
C GLY A 679 -8.08 -6.70 35.07
N ARG A 680 -7.34 -5.69 35.54
CA ARG A 680 -7.92 -4.60 36.33
C ARG A 680 -8.92 -3.77 35.52
N LEU A 681 -8.63 -3.48 34.25
CA LEU A 681 -9.54 -2.76 33.37
C LEU A 681 -10.82 -3.58 33.12
N VAL A 682 -10.68 -4.86 32.78
CA VAL A 682 -11.82 -5.77 32.57
C VAL A 682 -12.67 -5.89 33.84
N ALA A 683 -12.03 -6.00 35.01
CA ALA A 683 -12.73 -6.02 36.30
C ALA A 683 -13.53 -4.73 36.53
N LYS A 684 -12.95 -3.56 36.24
CA LYS A 684 -13.64 -2.26 36.36
C LYS A 684 -14.81 -2.14 35.38
N LEU A 685 -14.69 -2.63 34.15
CA LEU A 685 -15.80 -2.67 33.19
C LEU A 685 -16.94 -3.59 33.67
N LYS A 686 -16.60 -4.70 34.32
CA LYS A 686 -17.58 -5.60 34.92
C LYS A 686 -18.27 -4.94 36.12
N GLU A 687 -17.50 -4.33 37.01
CA GLU A 687 -17.99 -3.59 38.20
C GLU A 687 -18.96 -2.47 37.80
N THR A 688 -18.67 -1.76 36.73
CA THR A 688 -19.50 -0.66 36.21
C THR A 688 -20.63 -1.10 35.27
N GLY A 689 -20.80 -2.41 35.07
CA GLY A 689 -21.84 -2.97 34.20
C GLY A 689 -21.67 -2.62 32.71
N LYS A 690 -20.46 -2.23 32.29
CA LYS A 690 -20.17 -1.82 30.90
C LYS A 690 -19.61 -2.95 30.04
N LEU A 691 -19.12 -4.03 30.65
CA LEU A 691 -18.41 -5.11 29.94
C LEU A 691 -19.24 -5.77 28.83
N ASP A 692 -20.52 -6.07 29.09
CA ASP A 692 -21.37 -6.85 28.17
C ASP A 692 -21.58 -6.12 26.82
N ASN A 693 -21.71 -4.79 26.87
CA ASN A 693 -21.81 -3.92 25.70
C ASN A 693 -20.49 -3.19 25.36
N THR A 694 -19.35 -3.88 25.49
CA THR A 694 -18.03 -3.36 25.09
C THR A 694 -17.34 -4.34 24.15
N LEU A 695 -16.97 -3.86 22.96
CA LEU A 695 -16.08 -4.54 22.05
C LEU A 695 -14.62 -4.33 22.47
N ILE A 696 -13.96 -5.38 22.94
CA ILE A 696 -12.54 -5.40 23.26
C ILE A 696 -11.79 -6.12 22.15
N ILE A 697 -10.83 -5.45 21.53
CA ILE A 697 -9.94 -5.98 20.50
C ILE A 697 -8.53 -5.99 21.07
N TYR A 698 -7.85 -7.14 21.03
CA TYR A 698 -6.44 -7.26 21.43
C TYR A 698 -5.58 -7.77 20.27
N SER A 699 -4.44 -7.11 20.05
CA SER A 699 -3.41 -7.56 19.12
C SER A 699 -2.01 -7.06 19.52
N SER A 700 -1.01 -7.28 18.66
CA SER A 700 0.31 -6.64 18.74
C SER A 700 0.58 -5.81 17.49
N ASP A 701 1.39 -4.76 17.63
CA ASP A 701 1.72 -3.90 16.50
C ASP A 701 2.62 -4.60 15.46
N HIS A 702 3.33 -5.66 15.80
CA HIS A 702 4.01 -6.57 14.87
C HIS A 702 4.56 -7.78 15.64
N GLY A 703 5.21 -8.72 14.95
CA GLY A 703 5.86 -9.87 15.59
C GLY A 703 7.08 -9.50 16.46
N SER A 704 7.45 -10.38 17.39
CA SER A 704 8.53 -10.13 18.35
C SER A 704 9.90 -10.02 17.68
N TYR A 705 10.81 -9.27 18.30
CA TYR A 705 12.24 -9.33 17.97
C TYR A 705 12.88 -10.65 18.40
N ARG A 706 12.28 -11.34 19.38
CA ARG A 706 12.67 -12.66 19.86
C ARG A 706 12.09 -13.75 18.95
N THR A 707 12.95 -14.43 18.20
CA THR A 707 12.54 -15.46 17.24
C THR A 707 11.86 -16.66 17.91
N ASP A 708 12.26 -17.00 19.15
CA ASP A 708 11.66 -18.06 19.96
C ASP A 708 10.18 -17.80 20.29
N ARG A 709 9.72 -16.54 20.19
CA ARG A 709 8.35 -16.12 20.54
C ARG A 709 7.39 -16.04 19.36
N ASN A 710 7.90 -16.20 18.14
CA ASN A 710 7.10 -16.12 16.91
C ASN A 710 6.55 -17.48 16.46
N GLY A 711 6.53 -18.48 17.33
CA GLY A 711 5.84 -19.75 17.07
C GLY A 711 6.41 -20.60 15.94
N GLY A 712 7.72 -20.50 15.67
CA GLY A 712 8.37 -21.20 14.57
C GLY A 712 8.13 -20.57 13.20
N LEU A 713 7.43 -19.42 13.14
CA LEU A 713 7.26 -18.66 11.91
C LEU A 713 8.60 -18.04 11.48
N THR A 714 8.84 -18.01 10.17
CA THR A 714 10.06 -17.39 9.62
C THR A 714 10.05 -15.88 9.87
N GLY A 715 11.19 -15.31 10.28
CA GLY A 715 11.37 -13.88 10.49
C GLY A 715 11.00 -13.40 11.90
N ASN A 716 11.25 -12.13 12.15
CA ASN A 716 11.01 -11.42 13.41
C ASN A 716 10.73 -9.94 13.11
N LYS A 717 10.64 -9.09 14.14
CA LYS A 717 10.54 -7.63 14.01
C LYS A 717 11.40 -7.08 12.86
N GLY A 718 10.79 -6.28 11.99
CA GLY A 718 11.43 -5.72 10.79
C GLY A 718 11.34 -6.58 9.54
N SER A 719 10.89 -7.84 9.65
CA SER A 719 10.79 -8.77 8.53
C SER A 719 9.37 -8.88 7.97
N ASN A 720 9.23 -8.84 6.64
CA ASN A 720 7.96 -9.11 5.97
C ASN A 720 7.61 -10.62 5.89
N PHE A 721 8.34 -11.48 6.59
CA PHE A 721 7.91 -12.87 6.79
C PHE A 721 6.87 -12.98 7.91
N GLN A 722 6.22 -14.14 7.99
CA GLN A 722 5.12 -14.41 8.92
C GLN A 722 5.48 -14.10 10.38
N GLY A 723 6.72 -14.34 10.82
CA GLY A 723 7.16 -14.04 12.18
C GLY A 723 7.34 -12.56 12.49
N GLY A 724 7.36 -11.68 11.48
CA GLY A 724 7.32 -10.22 11.68
C GLY A 724 5.94 -9.60 11.48
N LEU A 725 5.05 -10.25 10.72
CA LEU A 725 3.71 -9.71 10.39
C LEU A 725 2.55 -10.36 11.15
N ARG A 726 2.61 -11.66 11.47
CA ARG A 726 1.51 -12.37 12.13
C ARG A 726 1.53 -12.09 13.62
N SER A 727 0.40 -11.64 14.14
CA SER A 727 0.21 -11.25 15.54
C SER A 727 -1.04 -11.92 16.11
N PRO A 728 -1.19 -12.03 17.44
CA PRO A 728 -2.45 -12.46 18.03
C PRO A 728 -3.60 -11.55 17.61
N GLY A 729 -4.79 -12.09 17.34
CA GLY A 729 -6.01 -11.32 17.14
C GLY A 729 -7.13 -11.87 18.03
N ILE A 730 -7.61 -11.08 18.99
CA ILE A 730 -8.69 -11.49 19.91
C ILE A 730 -9.78 -10.43 19.88
N PHE A 731 -11.02 -10.85 19.65
CA PHE A 731 -12.19 -9.98 19.64
C PHE A 731 -13.20 -10.50 20.66
N PHE A 732 -13.61 -9.65 21.60
CA PHE A 732 -14.55 -10.02 22.66
C PHE A 732 -15.65 -8.96 22.76
N TRP A 733 -16.89 -9.37 22.56
CA TRP A 733 -18.07 -8.52 22.76
C TRP A 733 -19.29 -9.39 23.09
N PRO A 734 -19.64 -9.58 24.38
CA PRO A 734 -20.69 -10.52 24.80
C PRO A 734 -22.04 -10.29 24.12
N ASP A 735 -22.47 -9.04 23.99
CA ASP A 735 -23.78 -8.70 23.43
C ASP A 735 -23.82 -8.68 21.90
N GLY A 736 -22.66 -8.57 21.22
CA GLY A 736 -22.63 -8.28 19.79
C GLY A 736 -21.86 -9.27 18.91
N VAL A 737 -20.99 -10.13 19.47
CA VAL A 737 -20.37 -11.21 18.72
C VAL A 737 -20.57 -12.56 19.41
N ARG A 738 -20.92 -13.57 18.61
CA ARG A 738 -20.96 -14.94 19.11
C ARG A 738 -19.54 -15.38 19.49
N GLY A 739 -19.30 -15.55 20.78
CA GLY A 739 -18.04 -16.02 21.35
C GLY A 739 -17.75 -17.51 21.18
N GLY A 740 -16.65 -17.96 21.77
CA GLY A 740 -16.21 -19.37 21.73
C GLY A 740 -15.73 -19.82 20.35
N ARG A 741 -15.28 -18.88 19.51
CA ARG A 741 -14.93 -19.14 18.11
C ARG A 741 -13.44 -19.04 17.87
N ILE A 742 -12.96 -19.87 16.95
CA ILE A 742 -11.64 -19.74 16.34
C ILE A 742 -11.87 -19.35 14.88
N GLU A 743 -11.25 -18.26 14.44
CA GLU A 743 -11.33 -17.77 13.07
C GLU A 743 -9.98 -17.96 12.37
N SER A 744 -9.99 -18.51 11.16
CA SER A 744 -8.78 -18.80 10.38
C SER A 744 -8.68 -18.02 9.09
N THR A 745 -9.74 -17.27 8.74
CA THR A 745 -9.73 -16.33 7.62
C THR A 745 -8.62 -15.29 7.83
N PRO A 746 -7.75 -15.07 6.82
CA PRO A 746 -6.76 -14.00 6.89
C PRO A 746 -7.43 -12.66 7.16
N SER A 747 -6.96 -11.96 8.17
CA SER A 747 -7.46 -10.64 8.58
C SER A 747 -6.31 -9.84 9.18
N GLY A 748 -6.47 -8.53 9.36
CA GLY A 748 -5.40 -7.75 9.97
C GLY A 748 -5.79 -6.39 10.51
N ALA A 749 -4.79 -5.67 11.00
CA ALA A 749 -4.94 -4.33 11.56
C ALA A 749 -5.60 -3.34 10.58
N VAL A 750 -5.40 -3.53 9.28
CA VAL A 750 -6.00 -2.72 8.21
C VAL A 750 -7.54 -2.83 8.18
N ASP A 751 -8.10 -3.94 8.68
CA ASP A 751 -9.55 -4.20 8.65
C ASP A 751 -10.29 -3.61 9.87
N LEU A 752 -9.57 -3.11 10.88
CA LEU A 752 -10.19 -2.70 12.15
C LEU A 752 -11.12 -1.50 11.98
N LEU A 753 -10.74 -0.47 11.24
CA LEU A 753 -11.59 0.71 11.04
C LEU A 753 -12.95 0.33 10.40
N PRO A 754 -12.99 -0.31 9.22
CA PRO A 754 -14.27 -0.67 8.61
C PRO A 754 -15.05 -1.69 9.46
N THR A 755 -14.38 -2.60 10.16
CA THR A 755 -15.03 -3.59 11.04
C THR A 755 -15.71 -2.92 12.25
N ILE A 756 -15.01 -2.00 12.93
CA ILE A 756 -15.58 -1.25 14.06
C ILE A 756 -16.77 -0.41 13.60
N CYS A 757 -16.67 0.25 12.45
CA CYS A 757 -17.79 1.00 11.88
C CYS A 757 -19.01 0.10 11.63
N GLY A 758 -18.81 -1.07 11.01
CA GLY A 758 -19.87 -2.03 10.75
C GLY A 758 -20.53 -2.56 12.03
N LEU A 759 -19.74 -2.93 13.03
CA LEU A 759 -20.22 -3.43 14.32
C LEU A 759 -20.93 -2.36 15.16
N ALA A 760 -20.51 -1.10 15.07
CA ALA A 760 -21.12 0.02 15.77
C ALA A 760 -22.31 0.66 15.01
N GLY A 761 -22.59 0.20 13.79
CA GLY A 761 -23.64 0.75 12.93
C GLY A 761 -23.35 2.19 12.49
N ILE A 762 -22.09 2.51 12.22
CA ILE A 762 -21.59 3.83 11.80
C ILE A 762 -21.18 3.75 10.33
N ASP A 763 -21.51 4.79 9.56
CA ASP A 763 -21.10 4.88 8.16
C ASP A 763 -19.57 4.97 8.06
N LYS A 764 -18.99 4.10 7.22
CA LYS A 764 -17.54 4.13 6.97
C LYS A 764 -17.13 5.38 6.17
N PRO A 765 -15.91 5.92 6.37
CA PRO A 765 -15.39 7.04 5.59
C PRO A 765 -15.32 6.72 4.09
N LYS A 766 -15.57 7.72 3.24
CA LYS A 766 -15.41 7.57 1.78
C LYS A 766 -13.94 7.26 1.45
N GLY A 767 -13.70 6.19 0.69
CA GLY A 767 -12.34 5.78 0.30
C GLY A 767 -11.62 4.88 1.32
N VAL A 768 -12.37 4.34 2.30
CA VAL A 768 -12.00 3.19 3.14
C VAL A 768 -12.80 1.95 2.76
#